data_AF-A0A2T7NM93-F1
#
_entry.id   AF-A0A2T7NM93-F1
#
_cell.length_a   1.000
_cell.length_b   1.000
_cell.length_c   1.000
_cell.angle_alpha   90.00
_cell.angle_beta   90.00
_cell.angle_gamma   90.00
#
_symmetry.space_group_name_H-M   'P 1'
#
loop_
_entity.id
_entity.type
_entity.pdbx_description
1 polymer ?
#
loop_
_entity_poly.entity_id
_entity_poly.type
_entity_poly.pdbx_seq_one_letter_code
_entity_poly.pdbx_strand_id
1 'polypeptide(L)'
;MFAKMCRAARIPCLLVNGKAKGGSYQPGDVDNETDSADEVISGQTSGDHGGKTARLVAFQIVCDHVPLETLPFPSYPENGFGFGEAAVAAGLSEPSHTEGFVPVKSGDKISIHFKVSIDSAILARLVHSTRTPEQLRANVIVEREDDNATVIATLPADDPEPEYSLEVDSVKIIKETDESITELPSYHVLNYLLTSDKALSAVITDKKKILQWYEDVWSSIINNDSGRLEEVASKVETACITNPMLEKRIRTKKTGYRRMVQELLDCKREMNFERLNRALSRCIAANLQKKDDIEEGKKVLMYLCQKEVEKAVKGNKLEELNACMNKIKHTCVGEAAQQKAWFKEAEKVLSKLEVGQQAMTQSLRTKDDVNVRKPPDHVMDVIVAAFILLGESEDELDTWEKVDAKLRKTNEEQLLNQVSNLNNSSLTRERVDLAKRKMEQAGGTFAEYRTIETLKKQDKELWELEDWYPPLCPPETLKEDLLRDVDFTEVEKDARAKLDSPKDSFDELVQHLTSHLSSDLHKLRAIFVWMKAQNIGFRQETGSCGDNNSPECYLQEASKDDSLIGKMFAKMCRAARIPCVLVDGKAKCTTYEPGDVDIAQNTWAVVYVANSWRFNLYIQASELKARRFNTRLAQQTFPS
;
A
#
# COMPACT_ATOMS: atom_id res chain seq x y z
N MET A 1 -1.11 -12.36 -27.08
CA MET A 1 -0.31 -11.16 -26.74
C MET A 1 -0.99 -10.30 -25.68
N PHE A 2 -2.22 -9.82 -25.90
CA PHE A 2 -2.98 -9.04 -24.91
C PHE A 2 -3.22 -9.79 -23.59
N ALA A 3 -3.57 -11.08 -23.63
CA ALA A 3 -3.72 -11.92 -22.44
C ALA A 3 -2.45 -12.02 -21.58
N LYS A 4 -1.25 -12.06 -22.19
CA LYS A 4 0.04 -12.04 -21.47
C LYS A 4 0.26 -10.67 -20.78
N MET A 5 -0.16 -9.56 -21.40
CA MET A 5 -0.11 -8.22 -20.79
C MET A 5 -1.11 -8.07 -19.63
N CYS A 6 -2.32 -8.62 -19.75
CA CYS A 6 -3.31 -8.65 -18.66
C CYS A 6 -2.81 -9.47 -17.47
N ARG A 7 -2.17 -10.62 -17.73
CA ARG A 7 -1.61 -11.49 -16.70
C ARG A 7 -0.43 -10.83 -15.97
N ALA A 8 0.44 -10.11 -16.69
CA ALA A 8 1.52 -9.30 -16.11
C ALA A 8 1.00 -8.13 -15.25
N ALA A 9 -0.17 -7.58 -15.57
CA ALA A 9 -0.86 -6.55 -14.80
C ALA A 9 -1.72 -7.11 -13.64
N ARG A 10 -1.70 -8.43 -13.39
CA ARG A 10 -2.58 -9.14 -12.42
C ARG A 10 -4.08 -8.88 -12.66
N ILE A 11 -4.46 -8.70 -13.92
CA ILE A 11 -5.86 -8.60 -14.36
C ILE A 11 -6.30 -10.02 -14.77
N PRO A 12 -7.33 -10.61 -14.12
CA PRO A 12 -7.89 -11.89 -14.54
C PRO A 12 -8.39 -11.78 -15.98
N CYS A 13 -7.85 -12.61 -16.87
CA CYS A 13 -8.15 -12.61 -18.30
C CYS A 13 -8.52 -14.02 -18.72
N LEU A 14 -9.74 -14.17 -19.27
CA LEU A 14 -10.19 -15.38 -19.94
C LEU A 14 -10.25 -15.09 -21.45
N LEU A 15 -9.69 -15.98 -22.27
CA LEU A 15 -9.88 -15.94 -23.72
C LEU A 15 -11.27 -16.50 -24.05
N VAL A 16 -12.00 -15.84 -24.96
CA VAL A 16 -13.26 -16.36 -25.51
C VAL A 16 -13.26 -16.22 -27.03
N ASN A 17 -13.82 -17.25 -27.67
CA ASN A 17 -13.84 -17.54 -29.10
C ASN A 17 -14.38 -16.40 -29.98
N GLY A 18 -13.67 -16.16 -31.08
CA GLY A 18 -14.19 -15.55 -32.29
C GLY A 18 -13.82 -16.44 -33.48
N LYS A 19 -14.63 -16.43 -34.54
CA LYS A 19 -14.27 -17.09 -35.82
C LYS A 19 -13.10 -16.32 -36.44
N ALA A 20 -11.89 -16.71 -36.08
CA ALA A 20 -10.73 -16.58 -36.96
C ALA A 20 -10.69 -17.85 -37.83
N LYS A 21 -10.12 -17.76 -39.05
CA LYS A 21 -9.94 -18.88 -39.99
C LYS A 21 -9.76 -20.24 -39.31
N GLY A 22 -10.85 -20.99 -39.20
CA GLY A 22 -10.87 -22.26 -38.50
C GLY A 22 -12.12 -23.04 -38.90
N GLY A 23 -11.90 -24.29 -39.31
CA GLY A 23 -12.85 -25.41 -39.51
C GLY A 23 -14.04 -25.24 -40.47
N SER A 24 -14.63 -24.05 -40.51
CA SER A 24 -15.88 -23.70 -41.20
C SER A 24 -15.72 -22.55 -42.19
N TYR A 25 -14.48 -22.20 -42.56
CA TYR A 25 -14.21 -21.16 -43.55
C TYR A 25 -14.45 -21.72 -44.96
N GLN A 26 -15.53 -21.29 -45.61
CA GLN A 26 -15.73 -21.42 -47.06
C GLN A 26 -15.63 -20.03 -47.70
N PRO A 27 -14.88 -19.85 -48.79
CA PRO A 27 -14.90 -18.60 -49.54
C PRO A 27 -16.32 -18.32 -50.05
N GLY A 28 -16.95 -17.24 -49.56
CA GLY A 28 -18.27 -16.79 -50.05
C GLY A 28 -19.48 -17.00 -49.13
N ASP A 29 -19.31 -17.37 -47.85
CA ASP A 29 -20.41 -17.31 -46.89
C ASP A 29 -20.72 -15.85 -46.51
N VAL A 30 -21.67 -15.26 -47.25
CA VAL A 30 -22.23 -13.93 -46.99
C VAL A 30 -23.29 -14.07 -45.90
N ASP A 31 -23.00 -13.61 -44.68
CA ASP A 31 -24.06 -13.28 -43.73
C ASP A 31 -24.84 -12.10 -44.33
N ASN A 32 -26.14 -12.33 -44.58
CA ASN A 32 -27.08 -11.34 -45.08
C ASN A 32 -27.23 -10.19 -44.07
N GLU A 33 -26.31 -9.23 -44.07
CA GLU A 33 -26.50 -7.83 -43.63
C GLU A 33 -25.17 -7.08 -43.73
N THR A 34 -24.61 -6.91 -44.94
CA THR A 34 -23.96 -5.67 -45.41
C THR A 34 -23.38 -5.89 -46.80
N ASP A 35 -23.83 -5.10 -47.78
CA ASP A 35 -23.22 -4.97 -49.11
C ASP A 35 -21.84 -4.29 -49.00
N SER A 36 -20.78 -5.04 -48.74
CA SER A 36 -19.40 -4.68 -49.10
C SER A 36 -18.47 -5.89 -48.89
N ALA A 37 -17.63 -6.18 -49.86
CA ALA A 37 -16.69 -7.30 -49.91
C ALA A 37 -15.47 -7.15 -48.97
N ASP A 38 -15.69 -6.69 -47.74
CA ASP A 38 -14.66 -6.50 -46.73
C ASP A 38 -14.80 -7.62 -45.67
N GLU A 39 -13.78 -8.46 -45.51
CA GLU A 39 -13.75 -9.44 -44.42
C GLU A 39 -13.50 -8.72 -43.09
N VAL A 40 -14.50 -8.78 -42.20
CA VAL A 40 -14.49 -8.13 -40.90
C VAL A 40 -14.24 -9.15 -39.80
N ILE A 41 -13.17 -8.98 -39.02
CA ILE A 41 -12.89 -9.77 -37.82
C ILE A 41 -13.27 -8.95 -36.59
N SER A 42 -14.34 -9.33 -35.88
CA SER A 42 -14.72 -8.72 -34.61
C SER A 42 -14.18 -9.52 -33.43
N GLY A 43 -13.53 -8.83 -32.48
CA GLY A 43 -13.03 -9.41 -31.24
C GLY A 43 -13.62 -8.70 -30.01
N GLN A 44 -13.84 -9.46 -28.94
CA GLN A 44 -14.34 -8.92 -27.68
C GLN A 44 -13.53 -9.46 -26.51
N THR A 45 -13.20 -8.57 -25.57
CA THR A 45 -12.55 -8.89 -24.29
C THR A 45 -13.54 -8.63 -23.16
N SER A 46 -13.66 -9.61 -22.27
CA SER A 46 -14.39 -9.47 -21.01
C SER A 46 -13.46 -9.80 -19.84
N GLY A 47 -13.65 -9.11 -18.71
CA GLY A 47 -12.90 -9.34 -17.47
C GLY A 47 -13.82 -9.86 -16.39
N ASP A 48 -13.31 -10.73 -15.52
CA ASP A 48 -14.08 -11.28 -14.41
C ASP A 48 -13.54 -10.77 -13.07
N HIS A 49 -14.42 -10.19 -12.25
CA HIS A 49 -14.08 -9.71 -10.92
C HIS A 49 -15.22 -10.01 -9.93
N GLY A 50 -14.91 -10.78 -8.88
CA GLY A 50 -15.90 -11.15 -7.87
C GLY A 50 -17.04 -12.04 -8.40
N GLY A 51 -16.77 -12.86 -9.43
CA GLY A 51 -17.76 -13.72 -10.07
C GLY A 51 -18.73 -13.00 -11.02
N LYS A 52 -18.43 -11.73 -11.38
CA LYS A 52 -19.15 -10.98 -12.39
C LYS A 52 -18.25 -10.69 -13.58
N THR A 53 -18.65 -11.21 -14.74
CA THR A 53 -17.98 -10.98 -16.01
C THR A 53 -18.48 -9.67 -16.66
N ALA A 54 -17.59 -8.72 -16.90
CA ALA A 54 -17.89 -7.42 -17.52
C ALA A 54 -17.15 -7.26 -18.86
N ARG A 55 -17.80 -6.65 -19.85
CA ARG A 55 -17.22 -6.38 -21.18
C ARG A 55 -16.23 -5.21 -21.05
N LEU A 56 -14.96 -5.45 -21.34
CA LEU A 56 -13.90 -4.44 -21.18
C LEU A 56 -13.62 -3.69 -22.49
N VAL A 57 -13.49 -4.43 -23.60
CA VAL A 57 -13.14 -3.86 -24.92
C VAL A 57 -13.80 -4.69 -26.02
N ALA A 58 -14.33 -4.03 -27.04
CA ALA A 58 -14.66 -4.65 -28.33
C ALA A 58 -13.83 -3.95 -29.41
N PHE A 59 -13.34 -4.71 -30.38
CA PHE A 59 -12.55 -4.19 -31.49
C PHE A 59 -12.91 -4.90 -32.79
N GLN A 60 -12.70 -4.21 -33.90
CA GLN A 60 -12.98 -4.68 -35.24
C GLN A 60 -11.71 -4.51 -36.08
N ILE A 61 -11.31 -5.55 -36.79
CA ILE A 61 -10.24 -5.51 -37.79
C ILE A 61 -10.94 -5.62 -39.14
N VAL A 62 -10.78 -4.58 -39.96
CA VAL A 62 -11.28 -4.54 -41.33
C VAL A 62 -10.09 -4.84 -42.24
N CYS A 63 -10.19 -5.90 -43.03
CA CYS A 63 -9.16 -6.26 -43.99
C CYS A 63 -9.54 -5.74 -45.38
N ASP A 64 -8.80 -4.75 -45.87
CA ASP A 64 -9.01 -4.13 -47.19
C ASP A 64 -8.73 -5.10 -48.36
N HIS A 65 -7.95 -6.17 -48.13
CA HIS A 65 -7.61 -7.17 -49.14
C HIS A 65 -7.21 -8.51 -48.49
N VAL A 66 -7.83 -9.60 -48.94
CA VAL A 66 -7.46 -10.97 -48.57
C VAL A 66 -7.00 -11.71 -49.84
N PRO A 67 -5.74 -12.15 -49.94
CA PRO A 67 -5.26 -12.91 -51.09
C PRO A 67 -6.05 -14.21 -51.29
N LEU A 68 -6.36 -14.56 -52.55
CA LEU A 68 -7.12 -15.76 -52.92
C LEU A 68 -6.48 -17.08 -52.45
N GLU A 69 -5.16 -17.08 -52.22
CA GLU A 69 -4.37 -18.26 -51.82
C GLU A 69 -4.18 -18.37 -50.30
N THR A 70 -4.89 -17.58 -49.50
CA THR A 70 -4.68 -17.61 -48.05
C THR A 70 -5.29 -18.89 -47.47
N LEU A 71 -4.43 -19.84 -47.06
CA LEU A 71 -4.84 -21.07 -46.39
C LEU A 71 -5.22 -20.81 -44.91
N PRO A 72 -6.04 -21.67 -44.28
CA PRO A 72 -6.25 -21.65 -42.83
C PRO A 72 -5.01 -22.17 -42.10
N PHE A 73 -4.81 -21.73 -40.85
CA PHE A 73 -3.78 -22.34 -40.01
C PHE A 73 -4.02 -23.85 -39.87
N PRO A 74 -2.95 -24.64 -39.64
CA PRO A 74 -3.06 -26.10 -39.53
C PRO A 74 -4.01 -26.57 -38.44
N SER A 75 -4.11 -25.83 -37.33
CA SER A 75 -5.12 -26.06 -36.30
C SER A 75 -5.45 -24.79 -35.49
N TYR A 76 -6.57 -24.84 -34.76
CA TYR A 76 -7.02 -23.79 -33.83
C TYR A 76 -7.19 -24.39 -32.42
N PRO A 77 -6.09 -24.58 -31.68
CA PRO A 77 -6.16 -25.16 -30.34
C PRO A 77 -6.83 -24.20 -29.35
N GLU A 78 -7.77 -24.69 -28.55
CA GLU A 78 -8.50 -23.89 -27.54
C GLU A 78 -7.57 -23.28 -26.48
N ASN A 79 -6.53 -24.01 -26.08
CA ASN A 79 -5.48 -23.55 -25.17
C ASN A 79 -4.42 -22.68 -25.84
N GLY A 80 -4.54 -22.45 -27.15
CA GLY A 80 -3.62 -21.65 -27.95
C GLY A 80 -2.26 -22.33 -28.18
N PHE A 81 -1.34 -21.54 -28.73
CA PHE A 81 0.03 -21.95 -29.01
C PHE A 81 0.99 -21.49 -27.90
N GLY A 82 1.86 -22.41 -27.48
CA GLY A 82 2.96 -22.17 -26.56
C GLY A 82 2.76 -22.73 -25.16
N PHE A 83 3.82 -22.65 -24.36
CA PHE A 83 3.81 -23.20 -23.02
C PHE A 83 2.97 -22.33 -22.09
N GLY A 84 1.89 -22.91 -21.55
CA GLY A 84 0.87 -22.18 -20.80
C GLY A 84 0.33 -22.96 -19.60
N GLU A 85 -0.75 -22.45 -19.00
CA GLU A 85 -1.36 -23.01 -17.80
C GLU A 85 -1.85 -24.45 -18.00
N ALA A 86 -2.35 -24.79 -19.19
CA ALA A 86 -2.78 -26.15 -19.53
C ALA A 86 -1.61 -27.15 -19.45
N ALA A 87 -0.43 -26.80 -19.96
CA ALA A 87 0.77 -27.62 -19.88
C ALA A 87 1.24 -27.81 -18.43
N VAL A 88 1.23 -26.74 -17.62
CA VAL A 88 1.60 -26.79 -16.20
C VAL A 88 0.62 -27.65 -15.41
N ALA A 89 -0.69 -27.48 -15.63
CA ALA A 89 -1.73 -28.29 -14.98
C ALA A 89 -1.64 -29.78 -15.36
N ALA A 90 -1.10 -30.08 -16.53
CA ALA A 90 -0.84 -31.43 -17.03
C ALA A 90 0.50 -32.02 -16.57
N GLY A 91 1.25 -31.34 -15.69
CA GLY A 91 2.49 -31.84 -15.11
C GLY A 91 3.73 -31.65 -15.98
N LEU A 92 3.70 -30.75 -16.96
CA LEU A 92 4.88 -30.38 -17.76
C LEU A 92 5.62 -29.21 -17.10
N SER A 93 6.96 -29.17 -17.23
CA SER A 93 7.81 -28.10 -16.72
C SER A 93 9.11 -27.97 -17.53
N GLU A 94 9.88 -26.90 -17.30
CA GLU A 94 11.19 -26.66 -17.93
C GLU A 94 11.23 -26.87 -19.46
N PRO A 95 10.34 -26.22 -20.24
CA PRO A 95 10.32 -26.39 -21.69
C PRO A 95 11.51 -25.71 -22.37
N SER A 96 12.04 -26.37 -23.40
CA SER A 96 13.06 -25.79 -24.29
C SER A 96 12.53 -24.64 -25.14
N HIS A 97 11.24 -24.71 -25.48
CA HIS A 97 10.53 -23.69 -26.22
C HIS A 97 9.35 -23.19 -25.38
N THR A 98 9.44 -21.97 -24.88
CA THR A 98 8.34 -21.35 -24.13
C THR A 98 7.33 -20.66 -25.04
N GLU A 99 7.78 -20.21 -26.22
CA GLU A 99 6.90 -19.59 -27.21
C GLU A 99 6.22 -20.64 -28.08
N GLY A 100 4.97 -20.35 -28.45
CA GLY A 100 4.17 -21.23 -29.31
C GLY A 100 4.54 -21.22 -30.78
N PHE A 101 5.59 -20.52 -31.16
CA PHE A 101 5.99 -20.33 -32.56
C PHE A 101 7.42 -20.76 -32.73
N VAL A 102 7.67 -21.62 -33.71
CA VAL A 102 9.00 -22.15 -34.02
C VAL A 102 9.29 -21.89 -35.51
N PRO A 103 10.29 -21.08 -35.83
CA PRO A 103 10.69 -20.85 -37.21
C PRO A 103 11.38 -22.10 -37.78
N VAL A 104 10.95 -22.53 -38.96
CA VAL A 104 11.42 -23.77 -39.61
C VAL A 104 11.60 -23.59 -41.12
N LYS A 105 12.29 -24.55 -41.76
CA LYS A 105 12.46 -24.69 -43.20
C LYS A 105 12.02 -26.07 -43.66
N SER A 106 11.87 -26.22 -44.97
CA SER A 106 11.58 -27.51 -45.60
C SER A 106 12.60 -28.59 -45.17
N GLY A 107 12.10 -29.76 -44.74
CA GLY A 107 12.95 -30.86 -44.31
C GLY A 107 13.59 -30.71 -42.92
N ASP A 108 13.33 -29.63 -42.18
CA ASP A 108 13.94 -29.41 -40.87
C ASP A 108 13.53 -30.48 -39.84
N LYS A 109 14.49 -30.82 -38.97
CA LYS A 109 14.27 -31.67 -37.80
C LYS A 109 14.33 -30.84 -36.53
N ILE A 110 13.20 -30.71 -35.85
CA ILE A 110 13.03 -29.91 -34.63
C ILE A 110 12.94 -30.83 -33.43
N SER A 111 13.63 -30.45 -32.35
CA SER A 111 13.61 -31.18 -31.08
C SER A 111 13.13 -30.25 -29.96
N ILE A 112 12.03 -30.63 -29.32
CA ILE A 112 11.43 -29.90 -28.20
C ILE A 112 11.51 -30.79 -26.97
N HIS A 113 12.17 -30.31 -25.91
CA HIS A 113 12.33 -31.05 -24.67
C HIS A 113 11.64 -30.33 -23.51
N PHE A 114 11.09 -31.10 -22.58
CA PHE A 114 10.49 -30.61 -21.34
C PHE A 114 10.48 -31.73 -20.30
N LYS A 115 10.36 -31.35 -19.03
CA LYS A 115 10.14 -32.29 -17.93
C LYS A 115 8.68 -32.70 -17.84
N VAL A 116 8.44 -33.95 -17.51
CA VAL A 116 7.12 -34.59 -17.42
C VAL A 116 7.00 -35.33 -16.11
N SER A 117 5.90 -35.10 -15.40
CA SER A 117 5.58 -35.85 -14.19
C SER A 117 5.61 -37.37 -14.41
N ILE A 118 6.05 -38.11 -13.40
CA ILE A 118 6.27 -39.57 -13.46
C ILE A 118 4.95 -40.32 -13.70
N ASP A 119 3.82 -39.75 -13.31
CA ASP A 119 2.47 -40.28 -13.47
C ASP A 119 1.80 -39.89 -14.80
N SER A 120 2.54 -39.29 -15.75
CA SER A 120 1.99 -38.79 -17.01
C SER A 120 2.77 -39.36 -18.21
N ALA A 121 2.06 -39.87 -19.21
CA ALA A 121 2.57 -40.18 -20.54
C ALA A 121 2.27 -39.04 -21.51
N ILE A 122 3.01 -38.97 -22.61
CA ILE A 122 2.84 -37.92 -23.61
C ILE A 122 2.74 -38.52 -25.00
N LEU A 123 1.81 -37.99 -25.78
CA LEU A 123 1.64 -38.27 -27.20
C LEU A 123 1.86 -36.97 -27.96
N ALA A 124 2.43 -37.04 -29.15
CA ALA A 124 2.60 -35.89 -30.00
C ALA A 124 2.22 -36.23 -31.44
N ARG A 125 1.68 -35.25 -32.16
CA ARG A 125 1.33 -35.38 -33.57
C ARG A 125 1.60 -34.10 -34.34
N LEU A 126 1.85 -34.27 -35.63
CA LEU A 126 2.02 -33.17 -36.56
C LEU A 126 0.74 -33.02 -37.40
N VAL A 127 0.20 -31.81 -37.45
CA VAL A 127 -1.05 -31.48 -38.13
C VAL A 127 -0.77 -30.48 -39.23
N HIS A 128 -1.44 -30.67 -40.37
CA HIS A 128 -1.36 -29.82 -41.55
C HIS A 128 -2.76 -29.54 -42.10
N SER A 129 -2.95 -28.42 -42.78
CA SER A 129 -4.27 -28.02 -43.32
C SER A 129 -4.76 -28.92 -44.47
N THR A 130 -3.84 -29.57 -45.21
CA THR A 130 -4.17 -30.39 -46.39
C THR A 130 -3.67 -31.84 -46.37
N ARG A 131 -2.76 -32.19 -45.44
CA ARG A 131 -2.19 -33.55 -45.35
C ARG A 131 -2.91 -34.35 -44.28
N THR A 132 -3.08 -35.66 -44.50
CA THR A 132 -3.78 -36.50 -43.52
C THR A 132 -2.86 -36.89 -42.36
N PRO A 133 -3.40 -37.16 -41.16
CA PRO A 133 -2.61 -37.60 -40.01
C PRO A 133 -1.77 -38.86 -40.30
N GLU A 134 -2.27 -39.78 -41.14
CA GLU A 134 -1.56 -41.01 -41.51
C GLU A 134 -0.27 -40.72 -42.28
N GLN A 135 -0.28 -39.69 -43.14
CA GLN A 135 0.88 -39.26 -43.92
C GLN A 135 1.97 -38.64 -43.03
N LEU A 136 1.59 -38.09 -41.88
CA LEU A 136 2.47 -37.36 -40.96
C LEU A 136 2.85 -38.18 -39.72
N ARG A 137 2.30 -39.39 -39.56
CA ARG A 137 2.52 -40.21 -38.36
C ARG A 137 3.99 -40.57 -38.13
N ALA A 138 4.75 -40.81 -39.20
CA ALA A 138 6.17 -41.16 -39.13
C ALA A 138 7.07 -39.94 -38.89
N ASN A 139 6.51 -38.73 -38.98
CA ASN A 139 7.26 -37.47 -38.87
C ASN A 139 7.45 -37.02 -37.42
N VAL A 140 6.81 -37.68 -36.45
CA VAL A 140 6.92 -37.35 -35.03
C VAL A 140 7.41 -38.56 -34.25
N ILE A 141 8.45 -38.33 -33.43
CA ILE A 141 9.01 -39.32 -32.52
C ILE A 141 8.97 -38.69 -31.12
N VAL A 142 8.47 -39.44 -30.14
CA VAL A 142 8.50 -39.04 -28.73
C VAL A 142 9.47 -39.98 -28.01
N GLU A 143 10.53 -39.41 -27.46
CA GLU A 143 11.52 -40.11 -26.65
C GLU A 143 11.34 -39.69 -25.19
N ARG A 144 11.49 -40.64 -24.25
CA ARG A 144 11.43 -40.35 -22.81
C ARG A 144 12.57 -41.05 -22.10
N GLU A 145 13.29 -40.27 -21.30
CA GLU A 145 14.34 -40.72 -20.39
C GLU A 145 14.04 -40.14 -19.00
N ASP A 146 13.59 -41.00 -18.08
CA ASP A 146 13.11 -40.63 -16.74
C ASP A 146 12.02 -39.54 -16.76
N ASP A 147 12.31 -38.37 -16.18
CA ASP A 147 11.44 -37.20 -16.15
C ASP A 147 11.58 -36.31 -17.38
N ASN A 148 12.51 -36.60 -18.30
CA ASN A 148 12.75 -35.81 -19.51
C ASN A 148 12.05 -36.44 -20.72
N ALA A 149 11.19 -35.67 -21.38
CA ALA A 149 10.61 -36.05 -22.66
C ALA A 149 11.13 -35.15 -23.77
N THR A 150 11.42 -35.76 -24.92
CA THR A 150 11.86 -35.09 -26.14
C THR A 150 10.91 -35.44 -27.28
N VAL A 151 10.24 -34.42 -27.82
CA VAL A 151 9.40 -34.53 -29.02
C VAL A 151 10.21 -34.07 -30.22
N ILE A 152 10.44 -34.99 -31.14
CA ILE A 152 11.21 -34.76 -32.36
C ILE A 152 10.24 -34.74 -33.55
N ALA A 153 10.11 -33.60 -34.20
CA ALA A 153 9.30 -33.43 -35.41
C ALA A 153 10.23 -33.25 -36.62
N THR A 154 10.06 -34.08 -37.65
CA THR A 154 10.80 -33.99 -38.92
C THR A 154 9.85 -33.53 -40.01
N LEU A 155 10.03 -32.33 -40.53
CA LEU A 155 9.12 -31.76 -41.53
C LEU A 155 9.31 -32.43 -42.90
N PRO A 156 8.24 -32.60 -43.68
CA PRO A 156 8.35 -33.14 -45.04
C PRO A 156 9.24 -32.26 -45.93
N ALA A 157 10.18 -32.87 -46.65
CA ALA A 157 11.12 -32.17 -47.53
C ALA A 157 10.51 -31.76 -48.88
N ASP A 158 9.31 -32.26 -49.19
CA ASP A 158 8.53 -31.91 -50.38
C ASP A 158 7.69 -30.63 -50.20
N ASP A 159 7.72 -30.03 -49.01
CA ASP A 159 6.97 -28.82 -48.68
C ASP A 159 7.89 -27.59 -48.60
N PRO A 160 7.90 -26.68 -49.60
CA PRO A 160 8.81 -25.54 -49.64
C PRO A 160 8.45 -24.42 -48.64
N GLU A 161 7.19 -24.33 -48.23
CA GLU A 161 6.67 -23.28 -47.32
C GLU A 161 5.96 -23.95 -46.13
N PRO A 162 6.70 -24.69 -45.27
CA PRO A 162 6.09 -25.48 -44.24
C PRO A 162 5.34 -24.62 -43.23
N GLU A 163 4.08 -24.99 -42.98
CA GLU A 163 3.26 -24.47 -41.90
C GLU A 163 2.50 -25.63 -41.22
N TYR A 164 2.94 -26.03 -40.03
CA TYR A 164 2.43 -27.21 -39.32
C TYR A 164 2.12 -26.87 -37.86
N SER A 165 1.16 -27.58 -37.27
CA SER A 165 0.92 -27.56 -35.83
C SER A 165 1.47 -28.83 -35.20
N LEU A 166 2.39 -28.70 -34.26
CA LEU A 166 2.86 -29.79 -33.40
C LEU A 166 2.05 -29.77 -32.11
N GLU A 167 1.17 -30.76 -31.97
CA GLU A 167 0.24 -30.89 -30.86
C GLU A 167 0.71 -31.97 -29.91
N VAL A 168 0.77 -31.64 -28.62
CA VAL A 168 1.27 -32.50 -27.55
C VAL A 168 0.17 -32.71 -26.52
N ASP A 169 -0.12 -33.98 -26.27
CA ASP A 169 -1.18 -34.48 -25.40
C ASP A 169 -0.55 -35.13 -24.17
N SER A 170 -1.14 -34.91 -23.00
CA SER A 170 -0.77 -35.60 -21.77
C SER A 170 -1.85 -36.61 -21.39
N VAL A 171 -1.41 -37.81 -21.01
CA VAL A 171 -2.26 -38.91 -20.53
C VAL A 171 -1.81 -39.24 -19.12
N LYS A 172 -2.69 -39.04 -18.12
CA LYS A 172 -2.40 -39.48 -16.75
C LYS A 172 -2.47 -40.99 -16.66
N ILE A 173 -1.39 -41.60 -16.18
CA ILE A 173 -1.27 -43.04 -15.92
C ILE A 173 -1.75 -43.29 -14.49
N ILE A 174 -2.97 -43.82 -14.32
CA ILE A 174 -3.41 -44.33 -13.03
C ILE A 174 -2.91 -45.76 -12.90
N LYS A 175 -2.09 -46.04 -11.87
CA LYS A 175 -1.79 -47.41 -11.46
C LYS A 175 -2.85 -47.86 -10.47
N GLU A 176 -3.90 -48.52 -10.94
CA GLU A 176 -4.73 -49.32 -10.04
C GLU A 176 -3.98 -50.61 -9.68
N THR A 177 -4.11 -51.02 -8.42
CA THR A 177 -3.56 -52.27 -7.90
C THR A 177 -4.06 -53.46 -8.72
N ASP A 178 -3.13 -54.21 -9.28
CA ASP A 178 -3.24 -55.39 -10.16
C ASP A 178 -3.76 -55.16 -11.60
N GLU A 179 -2.78 -55.15 -12.51
CA GLU A 179 -2.80 -55.53 -13.94
C GLU A 179 -3.79 -54.86 -14.92
N SER A 180 -4.36 -53.70 -14.61
CA SER A 180 -4.97 -52.88 -15.68
C SER A 180 -4.59 -51.41 -15.59
N ILE A 181 -4.04 -50.89 -16.69
CA ILE A 181 -3.77 -49.47 -16.91
C ILE A 181 -5.04 -48.86 -17.49
N THR A 182 -5.73 -48.00 -16.76
CA THR A 182 -6.85 -47.20 -17.28
C THR A 182 -6.32 -45.86 -17.79
N GLU A 183 -6.30 -45.69 -19.11
CA GLU A 183 -5.94 -44.42 -19.75
C GLU A 183 -7.12 -43.43 -19.64
N LEU A 184 -6.89 -42.26 -19.03
CA LEU A 184 -7.85 -41.15 -19.00
C LEU A 184 -7.91 -40.45 -20.38
N PRO A 185 -8.98 -39.69 -20.69
CA PRO A 185 -9.08 -38.93 -21.92
C PRO A 185 -7.87 -38.00 -22.08
N SER A 186 -7.20 -38.06 -23.23
CA SER A 186 -6.13 -37.14 -23.58
C SER A 186 -6.70 -35.74 -23.84
N TYR A 187 -6.04 -34.73 -23.29
CA TYR A 187 -6.33 -33.33 -23.59
C TYR A 187 -5.12 -32.73 -24.31
N HIS A 188 -5.36 -31.85 -25.29
CA HIS A 188 -4.30 -31.02 -25.88
C HIS A 188 -3.76 -30.08 -24.82
N VAL A 189 -2.52 -30.31 -24.39
CA VAL A 189 -1.93 -29.56 -23.28
C VAL A 189 -0.94 -28.52 -23.75
N LEU A 190 -0.34 -28.73 -24.93
CA LEU A 190 0.72 -27.88 -25.46
C LEU A 190 0.77 -27.97 -26.99
N ASN A 191 0.80 -26.82 -27.68
CA ASN A 191 0.84 -26.77 -29.14
C ASN A 191 1.91 -25.79 -29.63
N TYR A 192 2.57 -26.11 -30.73
CA TYR A 192 3.54 -25.23 -31.39
C TYR A 192 3.20 -25.07 -32.87
N LEU A 193 3.18 -23.83 -33.36
CA LEU A 193 3.11 -23.51 -34.77
C LEU A 193 4.54 -23.50 -35.34
N LEU A 194 4.82 -24.46 -36.22
CA LEU A 194 6.05 -24.56 -36.98
C LEU A 194 5.82 -23.85 -38.31
N THR A 195 6.50 -22.74 -38.57
CA THR A 195 6.27 -21.95 -39.81
C THR A 195 7.57 -21.42 -40.43
N SER A 196 7.60 -21.33 -41.75
CA SER A 196 8.67 -20.69 -42.52
C SER A 196 8.45 -19.18 -42.74
N ASP A 197 7.35 -18.61 -42.24
CA ASP A 197 7.02 -17.20 -42.39
C ASP A 197 8.05 -16.28 -41.69
N LYS A 198 8.86 -15.62 -42.53
CA LYS A 198 9.90 -14.68 -42.10
C LYS A 198 9.32 -13.38 -41.54
N ALA A 199 8.15 -12.94 -42.02
CA ALA A 199 7.47 -11.76 -41.51
C ALA A 199 6.90 -12.04 -40.11
N LEU A 200 6.26 -13.19 -39.92
CA LEU A 200 5.73 -13.59 -38.61
C LEU A 200 6.85 -13.76 -37.58
N SER A 201 7.96 -14.40 -37.94
CA SER A 201 9.12 -14.58 -37.05
C SER A 201 9.82 -13.26 -36.68
N ALA A 202 9.91 -12.30 -37.62
CA ALA A 202 10.41 -10.96 -37.35
C ALA A 202 9.50 -10.19 -36.36
N VAL A 203 8.19 -10.19 -36.61
CA VAL A 203 7.19 -9.52 -35.76
C VAL A 203 7.19 -10.06 -34.33
N ILE A 204 7.36 -11.37 -34.14
CA ILE A 204 7.39 -11.99 -32.81
C ILE A 204 8.66 -11.62 -32.04
N THR A 205 9.81 -11.60 -32.72
CA THR A 205 11.11 -11.25 -32.10
C THR A 205 11.13 -9.79 -31.64
N ASP A 206 10.60 -8.89 -32.46
CA ASP A 206 10.48 -7.47 -32.11
C ASP A 206 9.52 -7.25 -30.94
N LYS A 207 8.39 -7.98 -30.90
CA LYS A 207 7.46 -7.92 -29.76
C LYS A 207 8.11 -8.27 -28.41
N LYS A 208 9.02 -9.24 -28.38
CA LYS A 208 9.73 -9.65 -27.14
C LYS A 208 10.65 -8.53 -26.63
N LYS A 209 11.42 -7.91 -27.52
CA LYS A 209 12.29 -6.77 -27.18
C LYS A 209 11.48 -5.57 -26.71
N ILE A 210 10.39 -5.28 -27.42
CA ILE A 210 9.47 -4.19 -27.09
C ILE A 210 8.85 -4.41 -25.70
N LEU A 211 8.32 -5.60 -25.40
CA LEU A 211 7.73 -5.92 -24.09
C LEU A 211 8.74 -5.78 -22.95
N GLN A 212 9.97 -6.30 -23.14
CA GLN A 212 11.03 -6.16 -22.14
C GLN A 212 11.35 -4.69 -21.85
N TRP A 213 11.41 -3.86 -22.90
CA TRP A 213 11.61 -2.42 -22.73
C TRP A 213 10.46 -1.74 -22.00
N TYR A 214 9.20 -2.11 -22.25
CA TYR A 214 8.07 -1.60 -21.47
C TYR A 214 8.21 -1.96 -19.99
N GLU A 215 8.50 -3.22 -19.67
CA GLU A 215 8.70 -3.67 -18.28
C GLU A 215 9.84 -2.91 -17.60
N ASP A 216 10.96 -2.70 -18.30
CA ASP A 216 12.10 -1.96 -17.78
C ASP A 216 11.79 -0.48 -17.51
N VAL A 217 11.04 0.19 -18.41
CA VAL A 217 10.60 1.57 -18.19
C VAL A 217 9.67 1.63 -16.99
N TRP A 218 8.69 0.72 -16.90
CA TRP A 218 7.73 0.68 -15.81
C TRP A 218 8.40 0.41 -14.46
N SER A 219 9.30 -0.57 -14.40
CA SER A 219 10.09 -0.88 -13.23
C SER A 219 10.90 0.34 -12.77
N SER A 220 11.53 1.07 -13.70
CA SER A 220 12.27 2.29 -13.38
C SER A 220 11.38 3.41 -12.81
N ILE A 221 10.17 3.56 -13.36
CA ILE A 221 9.19 4.56 -12.89
C ILE A 221 8.68 4.21 -11.49
N ILE A 222 8.35 2.94 -11.24
CA ILE A 222 7.84 2.43 -9.95
C ILE A 222 8.91 2.58 -8.87
N ASN A 223 10.13 2.16 -9.18
CA ASN A 223 11.27 2.21 -8.26
C ASN A 223 11.88 3.62 -8.13
N ASN A 224 11.36 4.60 -8.88
CA ASN A 224 11.80 5.98 -8.91
C ASN A 224 13.30 6.16 -9.22
N ASP A 225 13.89 5.25 -9.99
CA ASP A 225 15.31 5.23 -10.35
C ASP A 225 15.58 6.07 -11.60
N SER A 226 16.14 7.27 -11.39
CA SER A 226 16.45 8.18 -12.50
C SER A 226 17.55 7.66 -13.41
N GLY A 227 18.52 6.92 -12.88
CA GLY A 227 19.64 6.40 -13.66
C GLY A 227 19.18 5.35 -14.65
N ARG A 228 18.43 4.37 -14.15
CA ARG A 228 17.85 3.30 -14.98
C ARG A 228 16.84 3.88 -15.98
N LEU A 229 16.03 4.86 -15.57
CA LEU A 229 15.08 5.50 -16.48
C LEU A 229 15.77 6.20 -17.66
N GLU A 230 16.91 6.86 -17.44
CA GLU A 230 17.65 7.55 -18.51
C GLU A 230 18.27 6.56 -19.51
N GLU A 231 18.85 5.47 -19.00
CA GLU A 231 19.41 4.39 -19.81
C GLU A 231 18.33 3.73 -20.68
N VAL A 232 17.20 3.36 -20.08
CA VAL A 232 16.11 2.69 -20.79
C VAL A 232 15.42 3.65 -21.77
N ALA A 233 15.21 4.91 -21.39
CA ALA A 233 14.63 5.92 -22.30
C ALA A 233 15.50 6.13 -23.55
N SER A 234 16.83 6.17 -23.38
CA SER A 234 17.76 6.29 -24.52
C SER A 234 17.65 5.10 -25.46
N LYS A 235 17.51 3.88 -24.93
CA LYS A 235 17.30 2.66 -25.73
C LYS A 235 15.99 2.72 -26.52
N VAL A 236 14.91 3.19 -25.88
CA VAL A 236 13.59 3.35 -26.51
C VAL A 236 13.63 4.38 -27.65
N GLU A 237 14.32 5.51 -27.46
CA GLU A 237 14.52 6.54 -28.49
C GLU A 237 15.31 5.99 -29.69
N THR A 238 16.41 5.25 -29.44
CA THR A 238 17.20 4.63 -30.53
C THR A 238 16.42 3.56 -31.30
N ALA A 239 15.42 2.94 -30.66
CA ALA A 239 14.59 1.91 -31.26
C ALA A 239 13.39 2.45 -32.05
N CYS A 240 13.21 3.78 -32.13
CA CYS A 240 12.09 4.44 -32.83
C CYS A 240 10.69 3.99 -32.39
N ILE A 241 10.54 3.53 -31.14
CA ILE A 241 9.24 3.13 -30.61
C ILE A 241 8.46 4.38 -30.24
N THR A 242 7.34 4.60 -30.92
CA THR A 242 6.43 5.71 -30.63
C THR A 242 5.28 5.21 -29.78
N ASN A 243 5.23 5.64 -28.51
CA ASN A 243 4.08 5.42 -27.63
C ASN A 243 3.79 6.72 -26.86
N PRO A 244 2.76 7.48 -27.26
CA PRO A 244 2.46 8.78 -26.66
C PRO A 244 2.21 8.73 -25.15
N MET A 245 1.62 7.63 -24.64
CA MET A 245 1.35 7.45 -23.21
C MET A 245 2.63 7.16 -22.42
N LEU A 246 3.52 6.32 -22.96
CA LEU A 246 4.82 6.01 -22.34
C LEU A 246 5.72 7.25 -22.34
N GLU A 247 5.82 7.95 -23.48
CA GLU A 247 6.58 9.18 -23.63
C GLU A 247 6.12 10.26 -22.67
N LYS A 248 4.79 10.45 -22.53
CA LYS A 248 4.22 11.39 -21.57
C LYS A 248 4.64 11.06 -20.13
N ARG A 249 4.64 9.77 -19.75
CA ARG A 249 5.05 9.32 -18.41
C ARG A 249 6.54 9.53 -18.17
N ILE A 250 7.40 9.14 -19.11
CA ILE A 250 8.85 9.37 -19.05
C ILE A 250 9.12 10.87 -18.90
N ARG A 251 8.51 11.71 -19.74
CA ARG A 251 8.66 13.18 -19.69
C ARG A 251 8.23 13.76 -18.35
N THR A 252 7.11 13.29 -17.80
CA THR A 252 6.59 13.74 -16.51
C THR A 252 7.57 13.41 -15.38
N LYS A 253 8.10 12.18 -15.35
CA LYS A 253 9.10 11.77 -14.35
C LYS A 253 10.41 12.53 -14.49
N LYS A 254 10.96 12.65 -15.71
CA LYS A 254 12.17 13.47 -15.97
C LYS A 254 12.00 14.92 -15.52
N THR A 255 10.81 15.50 -15.70
CA THR A 255 10.51 16.86 -15.21
C THR A 255 10.50 16.93 -13.68
N GLY A 256 9.96 15.90 -13.01
CA GLY A 256 10.03 15.77 -11.55
C GLY A 256 11.47 15.75 -11.05
N TYR A 257 12.34 14.96 -11.68
CA TYR A 257 13.77 14.91 -11.32
C TYR A 257 14.47 16.26 -11.49
N ARG A 258 14.22 16.99 -12.59
CA ARG A 258 14.74 18.35 -12.77
C ARG A 258 14.33 19.29 -11.64
N ARG A 259 13.08 19.21 -11.18
CA ARG A 259 12.58 20.02 -10.06
C ARG A 259 13.30 19.68 -8.75
N MET A 260 13.56 18.40 -8.48
CA MET A 260 14.30 17.98 -7.27
C MET A 260 15.73 18.55 -7.27
N VAL A 261 16.40 18.55 -8.43
CA VAL A 261 17.73 19.14 -8.57
C VAL A 261 17.68 20.66 -8.36
N GLN A 262 16.69 21.35 -8.94
CA GLN A 262 16.56 22.79 -8.74
C GLN A 262 16.34 23.13 -7.26
N GLU A 263 15.48 22.37 -6.58
CA GLU A 263 15.27 22.53 -5.14
C GLU A 263 16.57 22.30 -4.34
N LEU A 264 17.39 21.31 -4.71
CA LEU A 264 18.70 21.10 -4.09
C LEU A 264 19.62 22.32 -4.27
N LEU A 265 19.67 22.90 -5.47
CA LEU A 265 20.49 24.09 -5.76
C LEU A 265 20.00 25.32 -4.98
N ASP A 266 18.68 25.48 -4.86
CA ASP A 266 18.09 26.58 -4.10
C ASP A 266 18.38 26.43 -2.59
N CYS A 267 18.21 25.22 -2.04
CA CYS A 267 18.55 24.92 -0.65
C CYS A 267 20.04 25.15 -0.33
N LYS A 268 20.95 24.88 -1.29
CA LYS A 268 22.38 25.19 -1.16
C LYS A 268 22.62 26.69 -1.03
N ARG A 269 21.92 27.52 -1.81
CA ARG A 269 22.04 28.99 -1.76
C ARG A 269 21.47 29.57 -0.47
N GLU A 270 20.34 29.02 -0.02
CA GLU A 270 19.68 29.45 1.23
C GLU A 270 20.45 29.04 2.50
N MET A 271 21.41 28.11 2.39
CA MET A 271 22.20 27.59 3.51
C MET A 271 21.32 27.03 4.65
N ASN A 272 20.16 26.48 4.32
CA ASN A 272 19.20 25.93 5.28
C ASN A 272 19.46 24.44 5.52
N PHE A 273 19.92 24.09 6.73
CA PHE A 273 20.28 22.71 7.11
C PHE A 273 19.16 21.70 6.81
N GLU A 274 17.94 21.96 7.29
CA GLU A 274 16.84 20.99 7.26
C GLU A 274 16.35 20.76 5.83
N ARG A 275 16.18 21.85 5.08
CA ARG A 275 15.76 21.78 3.69
C ARG A 275 16.83 21.12 2.82
N LEU A 276 18.10 21.41 3.07
CA LEU A 276 19.22 20.82 2.33
C LEU A 276 19.35 19.32 2.59
N ASN A 277 19.31 18.87 3.86
CA ASN A 277 19.36 17.45 4.21
C ASN A 277 18.20 16.68 3.54
N ARG A 278 16.98 17.21 3.62
CA ARG A 278 15.81 16.59 2.97
C ARG A 278 15.91 16.56 1.45
N ALA A 279 16.44 17.61 0.83
CA ALA A 279 16.64 17.65 -0.62
C ALA A 279 17.69 16.62 -1.06
N LEU A 280 18.81 16.51 -0.34
CA LEU A 280 19.86 15.52 -0.59
C LEU A 280 19.34 14.09 -0.44
N SER A 281 18.62 13.77 0.64
CA SER A 281 18.07 12.42 0.84
C SER A 281 17.13 12.01 -0.29
N ARG A 282 16.27 12.93 -0.76
CA ARG A 282 15.40 12.66 -1.93
C ARG A 282 16.19 12.45 -3.22
N CYS A 283 17.24 13.24 -3.43
CA CYS A 283 18.10 13.11 -4.61
C CYS A 283 18.85 11.78 -4.64
N ILE A 284 19.35 11.34 -3.49
CA ILE A 284 20.07 10.06 -3.32
C ILE A 284 19.09 8.89 -3.52
N ALA A 285 17.93 8.92 -2.87
CA ALA A 285 16.92 7.86 -3.01
C ALA A 285 16.39 7.71 -4.44
N ALA A 286 16.36 8.79 -5.23
CA ALA A 286 15.96 8.77 -6.62
C ALA A 286 17.09 8.37 -7.60
N ASN A 287 18.28 8.02 -7.09
CA ASN A 287 19.46 7.65 -7.89
C ASN A 287 19.77 8.67 -9.01
N LEU A 288 19.78 9.96 -8.67
CA LEU A 288 20.03 11.02 -9.65
C LEU A 288 21.49 10.97 -10.15
N GLN A 289 21.67 10.96 -11.47
CA GLN A 289 22.98 10.89 -12.15
C GLN A 289 23.87 12.14 -11.97
N LYS A 290 23.37 13.20 -11.31
CA LYS A 290 24.12 14.44 -11.05
C LYS A 290 24.97 14.31 -9.78
N LYS A 291 25.94 13.40 -9.80
CA LYS A 291 26.83 13.13 -8.65
C LYS A 291 27.56 14.38 -8.16
N ASP A 292 28.01 15.26 -9.05
CA ASP A 292 28.76 16.46 -8.67
C ASP A 292 27.93 17.46 -7.85
N ASP A 293 26.67 17.72 -8.24
CA ASP A 293 25.78 18.62 -7.50
C ASP A 293 25.44 18.09 -6.11
N ILE A 294 25.26 16.76 -6.01
CA ILE A 294 24.99 16.04 -4.76
C ILE A 294 26.22 16.07 -3.85
N GLU A 295 27.41 15.76 -4.37
CA GLU A 295 28.66 15.80 -3.60
C GLU A 295 28.96 17.21 -3.10
N GLU A 296 28.74 18.23 -3.94
CA GLU A 296 28.88 19.61 -3.52
C GLU A 296 27.82 20.00 -2.47
N GLY A 297 26.59 19.50 -2.59
CA GLY A 297 25.56 19.65 -1.57
C GLY A 297 25.93 19.00 -0.24
N LYS A 298 26.55 17.80 -0.26
CA LYS A 298 27.07 17.11 0.93
C LYS A 298 28.16 17.93 1.62
N LYS A 299 29.06 18.59 0.87
CA LYS A 299 30.07 19.48 1.44
C LYS A 299 29.43 20.67 2.16
N VAL A 300 28.43 21.30 1.55
CA VAL A 300 27.68 22.41 2.16
C VAL A 300 26.95 21.93 3.42
N LEU A 301 26.31 20.75 3.37
CA LEU A 301 25.64 20.18 4.54
C LEU A 301 26.64 19.87 5.67
N MET A 302 27.81 19.32 5.35
CA MET A 302 28.88 19.05 6.32
C MET A 302 29.33 20.33 7.04
N TYR A 303 29.46 21.43 6.30
CA TYR A 303 29.76 22.74 6.87
C TYR A 303 28.66 23.24 7.81
N LEU A 304 27.39 23.06 7.45
CA LEU A 304 26.26 23.41 8.31
C LEU A 304 26.19 22.52 9.57
N CYS A 305 26.45 21.21 9.47
CA CYS A 305 26.56 20.31 10.61
C CYS A 305 27.60 20.83 11.62
N GLN A 306 28.79 21.21 11.12
CA GLN A 306 29.84 21.75 11.97
C GLN A 306 29.37 23.02 12.71
N LYS A 307 28.74 23.96 12.02
CA LYS A 307 28.21 25.19 12.63
C LYS A 307 27.15 24.93 13.70
N GLU A 308 26.25 23.99 13.46
CA GLU A 308 25.21 23.62 14.43
C GLU A 308 25.81 22.98 15.70
N VAL A 309 26.83 22.13 15.56
CA VAL A 309 27.54 21.57 16.71
C VAL A 309 28.31 22.63 17.47
N GLU A 310 29.06 23.50 16.78
CA GLU A 310 29.79 24.59 17.42
C GLU A 310 28.86 25.52 18.21
N LYS A 311 27.66 25.78 17.69
CA LYS A 311 26.62 26.55 18.38
C LYS A 311 26.08 25.81 19.62
N ALA A 312 25.77 24.53 19.49
CA ALA A 312 25.25 23.71 20.59
C ALA A 312 26.29 23.52 21.72
N VAL A 313 27.56 23.32 21.36
CA VAL A 313 28.68 23.24 22.32
C VAL A 313 28.83 24.55 23.09
N LYS A 314 28.72 25.71 22.44
CA LYS A 314 28.73 27.02 23.11
C LYS A 314 27.52 27.23 24.04
N GLY A 315 26.38 26.64 23.70
CA GLY A 315 25.16 26.69 24.53
C GLY A 315 25.30 25.96 25.87
N ASN A 316 26.22 25.00 25.97
CA ASN A 316 26.56 24.25 27.17
C ASN A 316 25.35 23.63 27.91
N LYS A 317 24.32 23.23 27.15
CA LYS A 317 23.13 22.51 27.64
C LYS A 317 23.17 21.08 27.12
N LEU A 318 23.03 20.11 28.02
CA LEU A 318 23.18 18.69 27.68
C LEU A 318 22.16 18.26 26.63
N GLU A 319 20.89 18.62 26.82
CA GLU A 319 19.78 18.18 25.98
C GLU A 319 19.89 18.76 24.56
N GLU A 320 20.27 20.03 24.43
CA GLU A 320 20.44 20.70 23.13
C GLU A 320 21.63 20.12 22.35
N LEU A 321 22.74 19.83 23.03
CA LEU A 321 23.92 19.21 22.41
C LEU A 321 23.62 17.76 21.97
N ASN A 322 22.98 16.96 22.83
CA ASN A 322 22.62 15.58 22.49
C ASN A 322 21.63 15.52 21.31
N ALA A 323 20.60 16.38 21.32
CA ALA A 323 19.64 16.47 20.23
C ALA A 323 20.30 16.87 18.91
N CYS A 324 21.22 17.85 18.93
CA CYS A 324 21.99 18.28 17.76
C CYS A 324 22.86 17.13 17.21
N MET A 325 23.58 16.43 18.09
CA MET A 325 24.45 15.31 17.71
C MET A 325 23.66 14.16 17.08
N ASN A 326 22.53 13.78 17.67
CA ASN A 326 21.65 12.74 17.11
C ASN A 326 21.07 13.16 15.77
N LYS A 327 20.61 14.41 15.65
CA LYS A 327 20.13 14.96 14.39
C LYS A 327 21.17 14.87 13.27
N ILE A 328 22.46 15.11 13.56
CA ILE A 328 23.54 15.01 12.57
C ILE A 328 23.85 13.56 12.20
N LYS A 329 23.81 12.62 13.16
CA LYS A 329 24.00 11.19 12.90
C LYS A 329 23.01 10.65 11.86
N HIS A 330 21.78 11.15 11.87
CA HIS A 330 20.72 10.74 10.92
C HIS A 330 20.71 11.52 9.59
N THR A 331 21.73 12.33 9.32
CA THR A 331 21.88 12.98 7.99
C THR A 331 22.61 12.07 7.01
N CYS A 332 22.49 12.38 5.71
CA CYS A 332 23.24 11.65 4.67
C CYS A 332 24.77 11.82 4.76
N VAL A 333 25.26 12.72 5.62
CA VAL A 333 26.70 12.93 5.90
C VAL A 333 27.08 12.49 7.31
N GLY A 334 26.17 11.87 8.06
CA GLY A 334 26.32 11.56 9.49
C GLY A 334 27.52 10.66 9.80
N GLU A 335 27.72 9.60 9.02
CA GLU A 335 28.87 8.69 9.18
C GLU A 335 30.20 9.43 8.97
N ALA A 336 30.28 10.24 7.91
CA ALA A 336 31.48 11.03 7.63
C ALA A 336 31.71 12.14 8.67
N ALA A 337 30.64 12.72 9.21
CA ALA A 337 30.68 13.75 10.24
C ALA A 337 31.24 13.20 11.57
N GLN A 338 30.83 11.99 11.96
CA GLN A 338 31.34 11.31 13.17
C GLN A 338 32.86 11.12 13.18
N GLN A 339 33.47 11.03 12.00
CA GLN A 339 34.93 10.91 11.90
C GLN A 339 35.68 12.24 12.00
N LYS A 340 34.98 13.38 11.97
CA LYS A 340 35.60 14.70 12.05
C LYS A 340 35.99 15.06 13.47
N ALA A 341 37.09 15.80 13.60
CA ALA A 341 37.64 16.22 14.89
C ALA A 341 36.65 17.05 15.72
N TRP A 342 35.89 17.95 15.07
CA TRP A 342 34.89 18.78 15.75
C TRP A 342 33.73 17.97 16.34
N PHE A 343 33.33 16.85 15.71
CA PHE A 343 32.26 15.98 16.22
C PHE A 343 32.76 15.19 17.43
N LYS A 344 33.96 14.60 17.34
CA LYS A 344 34.61 13.88 18.45
C LYS A 344 34.86 14.79 19.65
N GLU A 345 35.18 16.06 19.44
CA GLU A 345 35.35 17.02 20.54
C GLU A 345 34.00 17.33 21.21
N ALA A 346 32.92 17.46 20.44
CA ALA A 346 31.58 17.62 20.98
C ALA A 346 31.12 16.41 21.82
N GLU A 347 31.48 15.18 21.44
CA GLU A 347 31.22 13.97 22.25
C GLU A 347 31.95 14.00 23.60
N LYS A 348 33.17 14.54 23.63
CA LYS A 348 33.89 14.75 24.90
C LYS A 348 33.24 15.81 25.78
N VAL A 349 32.70 16.88 25.17
CA VAL A 349 31.95 17.91 25.91
C VAL A 349 30.66 17.31 26.47
N LEU A 350 29.95 16.52 25.67
CA LEU A 350 28.73 15.82 26.10
C LEU A 350 28.99 14.93 27.32
N SER A 351 30.02 14.07 27.26
CA SER A 351 30.36 13.18 28.39
C SER A 351 30.77 13.94 29.66
N LYS A 352 31.44 15.10 29.54
CA LYS A 352 31.74 15.97 30.70
C LYS A 352 30.47 16.55 31.33
N LEU A 353 29.51 16.98 30.50
CA LEU A 353 28.22 17.52 30.98
C LEU A 353 27.38 16.44 31.66
N GLU A 354 27.36 15.23 31.14
CA GLU A 354 26.68 14.07 31.75
C GLU A 354 27.24 13.76 33.15
N VAL A 355 28.57 13.70 33.27
CA VAL A 355 29.23 13.49 34.57
C VAL A 355 28.93 14.64 35.54
N GLY A 356 28.93 15.89 35.07
CA GLY A 356 28.58 17.06 35.88
C GLY A 356 27.14 17.04 36.39
N GLN A 357 26.18 16.71 35.53
CA GLN A 357 24.76 16.59 35.89
C GLN A 357 24.53 15.41 36.85
N GLN A 358 25.24 14.30 36.65
CA GLN A 358 25.19 13.14 37.56
C GLN A 358 25.77 13.47 38.94
N ALA A 359 26.88 14.20 39.01
CA ALA A 359 27.48 14.68 40.26
C ALA A 359 26.58 15.70 40.99
N MET A 360 25.95 16.62 40.25
CA MET A 360 24.97 17.58 40.80
C MET A 360 23.71 16.87 41.31
N THR A 361 23.24 15.85 40.60
CA THR A 361 22.12 14.99 41.02
C THR A 361 22.47 14.14 42.25
N GLN A 362 23.75 13.79 42.46
CA GLN A 362 24.21 13.13 43.69
C GLN A 362 24.38 14.10 44.86
N SER A 363 24.79 15.35 44.60
CA SER A 363 24.96 16.38 45.63
C SER A 363 23.63 16.96 46.15
N LEU A 364 22.57 16.97 45.34
CA LEU A 364 21.22 17.41 45.73
C LEU A 364 20.42 16.33 46.49
N ARG A 365 20.98 15.13 46.70
CA ARG A 365 20.35 14.06 47.49
C ARG A 365 20.66 14.21 48.99
N THR A 366 20.12 15.25 49.61
CA THR A 366 20.01 15.34 51.07
C THR A 366 18.60 15.71 51.48
N LYS A 367 17.91 14.75 52.11
CA LYS A 367 16.64 14.78 52.89
C LYS A 367 15.40 15.52 52.36
N ASP A 368 15.50 16.50 51.47
CA ASP A 368 14.37 17.31 50.98
C ASP A 368 13.70 16.75 49.70
N ASP A 369 14.32 15.77 49.01
CA ASP A 369 13.85 15.21 47.72
C ASP A 369 12.64 14.26 47.85
N VAL A 370 12.31 13.79 49.06
CA VAL A 370 11.13 12.92 49.24
C VAL A 370 9.84 13.74 49.11
N ASN A 371 9.80 14.97 49.62
CA ASN A 371 8.61 15.81 49.57
C ASN A 371 8.34 16.46 48.19
N VAL A 372 9.36 16.61 47.34
CA VAL A 372 9.24 17.25 46.01
C VAL A 372 8.63 16.30 44.96
N ARG A 373 8.73 14.97 45.15
CA ARG A 373 8.22 13.96 44.21
C ARG A 373 6.88 13.34 44.62
N LYS A 374 6.26 13.83 45.68
CA LYS A 374 4.97 13.32 46.14
C LYS A 374 3.92 13.51 45.03
N PRO A 375 3.32 12.43 44.51
CA PRO A 375 2.20 12.53 43.59
C PRO A 375 1.04 13.29 44.23
N PRO A 376 0.12 13.86 43.43
CA PRO A 376 -1.13 14.42 43.95
C PRO A 376 -1.84 13.42 44.88
N ASP A 377 -2.51 13.92 45.93
CA ASP A 377 -3.09 13.08 46.98
C ASP A 377 -4.05 12.00 46.44
N HIS A 378 -4.78 12.29 45.36
CA HIS A 378 -5.65 11.30 44.71
C HIS A 378 -4.89 10.14 44.03
N VAL A 379 -3.69 10.39 43.47
CA VAL A 379 -2.83 9.34 42.91
C VAL A 379 -2.24 8.52 44.05
N MET A 380 -1.88 9.19 45.14
CA MET A 380 -1.43 8.56 46.37
C MET A 380 -2.48 7.60 46.94
N ASP A 381 -3.74 8.02 47.01
CA ASP A 381 -4.84 7.19 47.51
C ASP A 381 -5.06 5.93 46.66
N VAL A 382 -4.84 6.01 45.34
CA VAL A 382 -4.95 4.87 44.41
C VAL A 382 -3.80 3.88 44.61
N ILE A 383 -2.57 4.39 44.74
CA ILE A 383 -1.38 3.58 45.00
C ILE A 383 -1.54 2.85 46.35
N VAL A 384 -1.97 3.58 47.39
CA VAL A 384 -2.23 3.03 48.73
C VAL A 384 -3.33 1.97 48.67
N ALA A 385 -4.45 2.23 47.96
CA ALA A 385 -5.51 1.25 47.79
C ALA A 385 -5.05 -0.03 47.08
N ALA A 386 -4.19 0.09 46.06
CA ALA A 386 -3.61 -1.06 45.36
C ALA A 386 -2.71 -1.90 46.28
N PHE A 387 -1.84 -1.27 47.08
CA PHE A 387 -1.00 -2.00 48.04
C PHE A 387 -1.81 -2.64 49.18
N ILE A 388 -2.89 -2.03 49.64
CA ILE A 388 -3.82 -2.63 50.61
C ILE A 388 -4.46 -3.91 50.05
N LEU A 389 -4.86 -3.90 48.77
CA LEU A 389 -5.40 -5.08 48.09
C LEU A 389 -4.33 -6.18 47.91
N LEU A 390 -3.08 -5.80 47.70
CA LEU A 390 -1.93 -6.71 47.65
C LEU A 390 -1.52 -7.24 49.04
N GLY A 391 -2.14 -6.73 50.10
CA GLY A 391 -2.05 -7.26 51.45
C GLY A 391 -1.11 -6.52 52.40
N GLU A 392 -0.66 -5.32 52.02
CA GLU A 392 0.07 -4.40 52.88
C GLU A 392 -0.86 -3.75 53.91
N SER A 393 -0.33 -3.39 55.08
CA SER A 393 -1.11 -2.73 56.14
C SER A 393 -1.14 -1.21 55.96
N GLU A 394 -2.15 -0.55 56.54
CA GLU A 394 -2.28 0.92 56.48
C GLU A 394 -1.11 1.62 57.20
N ASP A 395 -0.60 1.04 58.29
CA ASP A 395 0.53 1.57 59.06
C ASP A 395 1.86 1.55 58.29
N GLU A 396 1.96 0.71 57.25
CA GLU A 396 3.11 0.63 56.36
C GLU A 396 3.02 1.59 55.17
N LEU A 397 1.88 2.28 55.00
CA LEU A 397 1.56 3.15 53.86
C LEU A 397 1.05 4.54 54.28
N ASP A 398 1.16 4.89 55.57
CA ASP A 398 0.68 6.13 56.18
C ASP A 398 1.45 7.40 55.76
N THR A 399 2.69 7.27 55.29
CA THR A 399 3.50 8.37 54.78
C THR A 399 4.06 8.11 53.39
N TRP A 400 4.28 9.18 52.62
CA TRP A 400 4.86 9.09 51.28
C TRP A 400 6.26 8.47 51.30
N GLU A 401 7.08 8.69 52.33
CA GLU A 401 8.39 8.05 52.45
C GLU A 401 8.28 6.51 52.46
N LYS A 402 7.25 5.97 53.14
CA LYS A 402 7.04 4.52 53.22
C LYS A 402 6.49 3.97 51.90
N VAL A 403 5.57 4.71 51.25
CA VAL A 403 5.02 4.35 49.93
C VAL A 403 6.10 4.39 48.84
N ASP A 404 6.92 5.44 48.78
CA ASP A 404 8.06 5.56 47.85
C ASP A 404 9.10 4.47 48.10
N ALA A 405 9.39 4.14 49.36
CA ALA A 405 10.28 3.03 49.71
C ALA A 405 9.76 1.67 49.23
N LYS A 406 8.44 1.45 49.24
CA LYS A 406 7.80 0.24 48.69
C LYS A 406 7.85 0.24 47.17
N LEU A 407 7.49 1.34 46.50
CA LEU A 407 7.56 1.48 45.04
C LEU A 407 8.98 1.25 44.50
N ARG A 408 10.02 1.70 45.21
CA ARG A 408 11.42 1.45 44.81
C ARG A 408 11.89 0.02 45.03
N LYS A 409 11.28 -0.69 45.97
CA LYS A 409 11.64 -2.09 46.30
C LYS A 409 10.94 -3.09 45.39
N THR A 410 9.77 -2.74 44.86
CA THR A 410 8.97 -3.63 44.00
C THR A 410 9.18 -3.28 42.54
N ASN A 411 9.64 -4.25 41.73
CA ASN A 411 9.80 -4.02 40.29
C ASN A 411 8.43 -4.08 39.56
N GLU A 412 8.33 -3.49 38.36
CA GLU A 412 7.08 -3.41 37.58
C GLU A 412 6.52 -4.79 37.24
N GLU A 413 7.37 -5.74 36.83
CA GLU A 413 6.98 -7.12 36.53
C GLU A 413 6.46 -7.89 37.75
N GLN A 414 6.96 -7.61 38.95
CA GLN A 414 6.56 -8.20 40.22
C GLN A 414 5.20 -7.68 40.65
N LEU A 415 4.94 -6.37 40.51
CA LEU A 415 3.62 -5.80 40.76
C LEU A 415 2.59 -6.39 39.79
N LEU A 416 2.88 -6.43 38.49
CA LEU A 416 1.98 -7.02 37.50
C LEU A 416 1.72 -8.51 37.76
N ASN A 417 2.75 -9.27 38.16
CA ASN A 417 2.61 -10.69 38.54
C ASN A 417 1.85 -10.89 39.85
N GLN A 418 1.96 -9.99 40.82
CA GLN A 418 1.20 -10.08 42.07
C GLN A 418 -0.28 -9.71 41.85
N VAL A 419 -0.55 -8.74 40.97
CA VAL A 419 -1.91 -8.36 40.57
C VAL A 419 -2.58 -9.43 39.72
N SER A 420 -1.85 -10.09 38.82
CA SER A 420 -2.42 -11.17 37.97
C SER A 420 -2.70 -12.46 38.74
N ASN A 421 -1.97 -12.73 39.82
CA ASN A 421 -2.13 -13.91 40.67
C ASN A 421 -2.98 -13.65 41.93
N LEU A 422 -3.61 -12.48 42.05
CA LEU A 422 -4.45 -12.11 43.18
C LEU A 422 -5.73 -12.96 43.17
N ASN A 423 -5.86 -13.85 44.15
CA ASN A 423 -6.99 -14.77 44.25
C ASN A 423 -8.15 -14.13 45.03
N ASN A 424 -9.36 -14.12 44.46
CA ASN A 424 -10.54 -13.52 45.10
C ASN A 424 -10.87 -14.13 46.48
N SER A 425 -10.40 -15.34 46.79
CA SER A 425 -10.59 -15.97 48.10
C SER A 425 -9.65 -15.47 49.22
N SER A 426 -8.55 -14.77 48.89
CA SER A 426 -7.61 -14.21 49.88
C SER A 426 -7.93 -12.77 50.27
N LEU A 427 -8.91 -12.13 49.61
CA LEU A 427 -9.36 -10.79 49.92
C LEU A 427 -10.39 -10.82 51.05
N THR A 428 -10.03 -10.25 52.20
CA THR A 428 -10.97 -10.08 53.31
C THR A 428 -11.89 -8.88 53.06
N ARG A 429 -13.13 -8.96 53.55
CA ARG A 429 -14.12 -7.89 53.42
C ARG A 429 -13.60 -6.54 53.96
N GLU A 430 -12.87 -6.59 55.07
CA GLU A 430 -12.25 -5.43 55.69
C GLU A 430 -11.21 -4.74 54.79
N ARG A 431 -10.38 -5.51 54.06
CA ARG A 431 -9.39 -4.95 53.12
C ARG A 431 -10.06 -4.29 51.91
N VAL A 432 -11.11 -4.94 51.39
CA VAL A 432 -11.89 -4.40 50.27
C VAL A 432 -12.60 -3.12 50.68
N ASP A 433 -13.21 -3.09 51.86
CA ASP A 433 -13.89 -1.90 52.38
C ASP A 433 -12.89 -0.76 52.67
N LEU A 434 -11.69 -1.08 53.14
CA LEU A 434 -10.62 -0.09 53.37
C LEU A 434 -10.09 0.50 52.06
N ALA A 435 -9.77 -0.34 51.07
CA ALA A 435 -9.34 0.12 49.74
C ALA A 435 -10.43 0.94 49.05
N LYS A 436 -11.70 0.54 49.19
CA LYS A 436 -12.85 1.27 48.67
C LYS A 436 -12.95 2.68 49.27
N ARG A 437 -12.79 2.84 50.60
CA ARG A 437 -12.80 4.16 51.24
C ARG A 437 -11.70 5.09 50.72
N LYS A 438 -10.48 4.57 50.50
CA LYS A 438 -9.37 5.35 49.92
C LYS A 438 -9.66 5.76 48.48
N MET A 439 -10.23 4.86 47.67
CA MET A 439 -10.64 5.18 46.30
C MET A 439 -11.80 6.18 46.22
N GLU A 440 -12.74 6.16 47.18
CA GLU A 440 -13.83 7.14 47.27
C GLU A 440 -13.34 8.55 47.65
N GLN A 441 -12.21 8.65 48.38
CA GLN A 441 -11.54 9.92 48.70
C GLN A 441 -10.75 10.49 47.53
N ALA A 442 -10.36 9.68 46.54
CA ALA A 442 -9.65 10.08 45.32
C ALA A 442 -10.57 10.78 44.29
N GLY A 443 -11.28 11.82 44.71
CA GLY A 443 -12.18 12.60 43.87
C GLY A 443 -11.41 13.66 43.04
N GLY A 444 -11.16 13.39 41.77
CA GLY A 444 -10.63 14.41 40.84
C GLY A 444 -10.39 13.93 39.42
N THR A 445 -9.70 12.80 39.24
CA THR A 445 -9.20 12.35 37.92
C THR A 445 -9.96 11.15 37.36
N PHE A 446 -10.56 10.32 38.22
CA PHE A 446 -11.36 9.16 37.78
C PHE A 446 -12.68 9.56 37.10
N ALA A 447 -13.22 10.75 37.39
CA ALA A 447 -14.43 11.23 36.72
C ALA A 447 -14.17 11.49 35.22
N GLU A 448 -12.99 12.00 34.87
CA GLU A 448 -12.61 12.29 33.48
C GLU A 448 -12.38 11.00 32.68
N TYR A 449 -11.61 10.04 33.20
CA TYR A 449 -11.42 8.74 32.54
C TYR A 449 -12.71 7.93 32.43
N ARG A 450 -13.58 8.00 33.46
CA ARG A 450 -14.92 7.40 33.41
C ARG A 450 -15.76 8.02 32.30
N THR A 451 -15.61 9.33 32.03
CA THR A 451 -16.34 10.02 30.96
C THR A 451 -15.90 9.52 29.59
N ILE A 452 -14.60 9.41 29.31
CA ILE A 452 -14.09 8.84 28.06
C ILE A 452 -14.56 7.39 27.86
N GLU A 453 -14.48 6.55 28.89
CA GLU A 453 -14.99 5.17 28.80
C GLU A 453 -16.51 5.10 28.59
N THR A 454 -17.26 6.02 29.19
CA THR A 454 -18.71 6.09 29.06
C THR A 454 -19.08 6.48 27.63
N LEU A 455 -18.46 7.53 27.08
CA LEU A 455 -18.57 7.92 25.67
C LEU A 455 -18.21 6.76 24.74
N LYS A 456 -17.16 6.00 25.10
CA LYS A 456 -16.76 4.83 24.32
C LYS A 456 -17.81 3.74 24.25
N LYS A 457 -18.48 3.47 25.39
CA LYS A 457 -19.52 2.45 25.52
C LYS A 457 -20.86 2.87 24.90
N GLN A 458 -21.19 4.15 24.94
CA GLN A 458 -22.46 4.68 24.42
C GLN A 458 -22.55 4.55 22.89
N ASP A 459 -21.46 4.84 22.17
CA ASP A 459 -21.48 4.92 20.70
C ASP A 459 -21.14 3.61 19.97
N LYS A 460 -21.43 2.44 20.55
CA LYS A 460 -21.10 1.17 19.90
C LYS A 460 -21.89 0.95 18.59
N GLU A 461 -23.09 1.50 18.51
CA GLU A 461 -23.96 1.49 17.32
C GLU A 461 -23.34 2.15 16.08
N LEU A 462 -22.28 2.97 16.24
CA LEU A 462 -21.60 3.60 15.10
C LEU A 462 -20.86 2.59 14.21
N TRP A 463 -20.57 1.39 14.71
CA TRP A 463 -19.99 0.27 13.97
C TRP A 463 -21.03 -0.63 13.30
N GLU A 464 -22.32 -0.37 13.55
CA GLU A 464 -23.43 -1.15 13.01
C GLU A 464 -24.10 -0.38 11.86
N LEU A 465 -24.60 -1.12 10.87
CA LEU A 465 -25.41 -0.57 9.78
C LEU A 465 -26.83 -0.32 10.29
N GLU A 466 -27.42 0.81 9.92
CA GLU A 466 -28.84 1.08 10.22
C GLU A 466 -29.74 0.49 9.13
N ASP A 467 -30.97 0.11 9.47
CA ASP A 467 -31.90 -0.57 8.55
C ASP A 467 -32.19 0.20 7.25
N TRP A 468 -32.06 1.53 7.28
CA TRP A 468 -32.29 2.39 6.11
C TRP A 468 -31.05 2.58 5.23
N TYR A 469 -29.91 1.97 5.58
CA TYR A 469 -28.67 2.11 4.82
C TYR A 469 -28.73 1.34 3.49
N PRO A 470 -28.16 1.90 2.41
CA PRO A 470 -27.96 1.15 1.17
C PRO A 470 -27.04 -0.06 1.36
N PRO A 471 -27.18 -1.13 0.55
CA PRO A 471 -26.26 -2.27 0.61
C PRO A 471 -24.80 -1.84 0.44
N LEU A 472 -23.89 -2.44 1.21
CA LEU A 472 -22.46 -2.19 1.08
C LEU A 472 -21.97 -2.67 -0.29
N CYS A 473 -21.42 -1.75 -1.09
CA CYS A 473 -20.84 -2.02 -2.40
C CYS A 473 -19.54 -1.24 -2.61
N PRO A 474 -18.57 -1.75 -3.40
CA PRO A 474 -17.38 -1.00 -3.75
C PRO A 474 -17.73 0.29 -4.52
N PRO A 475 -16.94 1.37 -4.37
CA PRO A 475 -17.19 2.60 -5.09
C PRO A 475 -17.03 2.45 -6.60
N GLU A 476 -18.03 2.90 -7.36
CA GLU A 476 -18.05 2.80 -8.82
C GLU A 476 -17.18 3.86 -9.51
N THR A 477 -16.85 4.97 -8.82
CA THR A 477 -16.09 6.09 -9.37
C THR A 477 -14.97 6.54 -8.45
N LEU A 478 -13.89 7.07 -9.03
CA LEU A 478 -12.75 7.57 -8.26
C LEU A 478 -13.12 8.84 -7.48
N LYS A 479 -12.41 9.08 -6.37
CA LYS A 479 -12.56 10.32 -5.58
C LYS A 479 -12.28 11.57 -6.41
N GLU A 480 -11.33 11.49 -7.34
CA GLU A 480 -10.95 12.60 -8.21
C GLU A 480 -12.06 12.97 -9.20
N ASP A 481 -12.81 11.98 -9.70
CA ASP A 481 -13.94 12.22 -10.60
C ASP A 481 -15.13 12.85 -9.84
N LEU A 482 -15.37 12.40 -8.60
CA LEU A 482 -16.43 12.96 -7.75
C LEU A 482 -16.24 14.45 -7.44
N LEU A 483 -14.99 14.87 -7.22
CA LEU A 483 -14.66 16.23 -6.77
C LEU A 483 -14.36 17.19 -7.93
N ARG A 484 -14.30 16.72 -9.18
CA ARG A 484 -13.82 17.50 -10.32
C ARG A 484 -14.72 18.70 -10.65
N ASP A 485 -16.02 18.49 -10.64
CA ASP A 485 -17.01 19.46 -11.16
C ASP A 485 -17.90 20.04 -10.05
N VAL A 486 -17.46 19.98 -8.79
CA VAL A 486 -18.21 20.44 -7.63
C VAL A 486 -17.52 21.65 -7.00
N ASP A 487 -18.22 22.79 -6.99
CA ASP A 487 -17.74 23.97 -6.26
C ASP A 487 -18.06 23.85 -4.77
N PHE A 488 -17.02 23.97 -3.94
CA PHE A 488 -17.12 23.97 -2.49
C PHE A 488 -16.91 25.35 -1.87
N THR A 489 -16.53 26.37 -2.66
CA THR A 489 -16.00 27.65 -2.16
C THR A 489 -16.91 28.33 -1.15
N GLU A 490 -18.20 28.50 -1.48
CA GLU A 490 -19.17 29.13 -0.59
C GLU A 490 -19.48 28.25 0.63
N VAL A 491 -19.56 26.93 0.45
CA VAL A 491 -19.81 25.98 1.55
C VAL A 491 -18.67 26.01 2.57
N GLU A 492 -17.42 26.06 2.11
CA GLU A 492 -16.29 26.14 3.02
C GLU A 492 -16.20 27.48 3.75
N LYS A 493 -16.58 28.57 3.07
CA LYS A 493 -16.62 29.91 3.65
C LYS A 493 -17.69 30.02 4.73
N ASP A 494 -18.90 29.53 4.45
CA ASP A 494 -20.00 29.46 5.41
C ASP A 494 -19.64 28.61 6.64
N ALA A 495 -19.13 27.39 6.42
CA ALA A 495 -18.71 26.51 7.51
C ALA A 495 -17.62 27.13 8.41
N ARG A 496 -16.68 27.89 7.84
CA ARG A 496 -15.65 28.62 8.60
C ARG A 496 -16.18 29.86 9.32
N ALA A 497 -17.29 30.46 8.88
CA ALA A 497 -17.92 31.59 9.54
C ALA A 497 -18.76 31.16 10.77
N LYS A 498 -19.20 29.90 10.80
CA LYS A 498 -20.11 29.35 11.83
C LYS A 498 -19.40 28.62 12.97
N LEU A 499 -18.23 29.06 13.41
CA LEU A 499 -17.48 28.38 14.48
C LEU A 499 -18.18 28.44 15.84
N ASP A 500 -18.94 29.50 16.07
CA ASP A 500 -19.75 29.72 17.28
C ASP A 500 -21.16 29.10 17.18
N SER A 501 -21.36 28.14 16.26
CA SER A 501 -22.60 27.36 16.17
C SER A 501 -22.98 26.75 17.53
N PRO A 502 -24.28 26.50 17.78
CA PRO A 502 -24.74 25.81 18.99
C PRO A 502 -24.10 24.43 19.08
N LYS A 503 -23.54 24.09 20.24
CA LYS A 503 -22.84 22.83 20.51
C LYS A 503 -23.51 22.00 21.60
N ASP A 504 -24.75 22.35 21.93
CA ASP A 504 -25.54 21.69 22.97
C ASP A 504 -26.08 20.33 22.47
N SER A 505 -26.42 20.24 21.17
CA SER A 505 -26.90 19.01 20.54
C SER A 505 -26.33 18.81 19.13
N PHE A 506 -26.07 17.56 18.74
CA PHE A 506 -25.63 17.20 17.39
C PHE A 506 -26.66 17.58 16.32
N ASP A 507 -27.95 17.41 16.61
CA ASP A 507 -29.02 17.70 15.65
C ASP A 507 -29.12 19.20 15.34
N GLU A 508 -29.07 20.04 16.37
CA GLU A 508 -29.12 21.50 16.21
C GLU A 508 -27.90 22.03 15.47
N LEU A 509 -26.71 21.54 15.83
CA LEU A 509 -25.46 21.89 15.16
C LEU A 509 -25.52 21.53 13.67
N VAL A 510 -25.92 20.29 13.36
CA VAL A 510 -25.97 19.82 11.98
C VAL A 510 -27.05 20.53 11.20
N GLN A 511 -28.23 20.78 11.78
CA GLN A 511 -29.28 21.57 11.15
C GLN A 511 -28.79 22.99 10.82
N HIS A 512 -28.06 23.63 11.73
CA HIS A 512 -27.49 24.96 11.50
C HIS A 512 -26.44 24.99 10.37
N LEU A 513 -25.63 23.93 10.29
CA LEU A 513 -24.58 23.80 9.26
C LEU A 513 -25.13 23.40 7.89
N THR A 514 -26.19 22.58 7.84
CA THR A 514 -26.55 21.85 6.62
C THR A 514 -27.94 22.15 6.05
N SER A 515 -28.82 22.84 6.77
CA SER A 515 -30.23 23.08 6.35
C SER A 515 -30.40 23.77 5.00
N HIS A 516 -29.45 24.64 4.61
CA HIS A 516 -29.48 25.37 3.35
C HIS A 516 -28.81 24.60 2.18
N LEU A 517 -28.24 23.41 2.45
CA LEU A 517 -27.50 22.60 1.48
C LEU A 517 -28.39 21.45 0.99
N SER A 518 -28.55 21.35 -0.33
CA SER A 518 -29.37 20.32 -0.97
C SER A 518 -28.62 19.02 -1.27
N SER A 519 -27.30 19.09 -1.47
CA SER A 519 -26.45 17.95 -1.82
C SER A 519 -25.76 17.37 -0.61
N ASP A 520 -25.83 16.04 -0.44
CA ASP A 520 -25.15 15.34 0.64
C ASP A 520 -23.63 15.51 0.57
N LEU A 521 -23.06 15.73 -0.62
CA LEU A 521 -21.64 16.03 -0.77
C LEU A 521 -21.28 17.42 -0.21
N HIS A 522 -22.15 18.41 -0.39
CA HIS A 522 -21.97 19.73 0.20
C HIS A 522 -22.18 19.69 1.72
N LYS A 523 -23.18 18.95 2.22
CA LYS A 523 -23.39 18.74 3.66
C LYS A 523 -22.17 18.07 4.31
N LEU A 524 -21.66 16.99 3.69
CA LEU A 524 -20.46 16.29 4.14
C LEU A 524 -19.25 17.24 4.17
N ARG A 525 -19.08 18.09 3.15
CA ARG A 525 -17.99 19.06 3.10
C ARG A 525 -18.12 20.13 4.19
N ALA A 526 -19.34 20.63 4.44
CA ALA A 526 -19.59 21.62 5.48
C ALA A 526 -19.21 21.09 6.87
N ILE A 527 -19.66 19.87 7.21
CA ILE A 527 -19.31 19.18 8.46
C ILE A 527 -17.79 19.03 8.57
N PHE A 528 -17.15 18.54 7.52
CA PHE A 528 -15.69 18.32 7.50
C PHE A 528 -14.90 19.62 7.71
N VAL A 529 -15.27 20.69 7.01
CA VAL A 529 -14.58 21.98 7.09
C VAL A 529 -14.79 22.63 8.46
N TRP A 530 -16.01 22.56 8.99
CA TRP A 530 -16.31 23.06 10.32
C TRP A 530 -15.49 22.34 11.39
N MET A 531 -15.50 21.00 11.40
CA MET A 531 -14.69 20.20 12.33
C MET A 531 -13.20 20.55 12.24
N LYS A 532 -12.66 20.66 11.02
CA LYS A 532 -11.26 21.04 10.82
C LYS A 532 -10.95 22.44 11.38
N ALA A 533 -11.87 23.38 11.26
CA ALA A 533 -11.68 24.75 11.72
C ALA A 533 -11.76 24.89 13.26
N GLN A 534 -12.40 23.94 13.96
CA GLN A 534 -12.39 23.85 15.43
C GLN A 534 -11.02 23.45 16.01
N ASN A 535 -10.05 23.02 15.19
CA ASN A 535 -8.75 22.49 15.64
C ASN A 535 -8.89 21.34 16.66
N ILE A 536 -9.82 20.41 16.40
CA ILE A 536 -10.12 19.27 17.25
C ILE A 536 -8.84 18.47 17.54
N GLY A 537 -8.60 18.16 18.81
CA GLY A 537 -7.39 17.47 19.27
C GLY A 537 -6.21 18.39 19.66
N PHE A 538 -6.31 19.71 19.44
CA PHE A 538 -5.23 20.67 19.74
C PHE A 538 -5.54 21.68 20.86
N ARG A 539 -6.79 21.75 21.32
CA ARG A 539 -7.22 22.71 22.34
C ARG A 539 -7.44 21.99 23.68
N GLN A 540 -6.69 22.38 24.71
CA GLN A 540 -7.06 22.06 26.09
C GLN A 540 -8.13 23.07 26.50
N GLU A 541 -9.40 22.68 26.40
CA GLU A 541 -10.48 23.45 26.98
C GLU A 541 -10.70 22.99 28.42
N THR A 542 -10.65 23.95 29.34
CA THR A 542 -10.97 23.74 30.76
C THR A 542 -12.42 24.12 30.97
N GLY A 543 -13.34 23.18 30.74
CA GLY A 543 -14.77 23.35 30.93
C GLY A 543 -15.41 22.07 31.46
N SER A 544 -16.43 22.21 32.31
CA SER A 544 -17.28 21.08 32.70
C SER A 544 -18.38 20.95 31.65
N CYS A 545 -18.37 19.88 30.85
CA CYS A 545 -19.48 19.61 29.96
C CYS A 545 -20.71 19.17 30.78
N GLY A 546 -21.86 19.77 30.53
CA GLY A 546 -23.11 19.43 31.22
C GLY A 546 -23.72 18.12 30.70
N ASP A 547 -23.75 17.94 29.38
CA ASP A 547 -24.24 16.73 28.72
C ASP A 547 -23.10 15.97 28.03
N ASN A 548 -22.88 14.73 28.46
CA ASN A 548 -21.87 13.85 27.88
C ASN A 548 -22.16 13.52 26.40
N ASN A 549 -23.38 13.70 25.90
CA ASN A 549 -23.73 13.43 24.50
C ASN A 549 -23.67 14.66 23.57
N SER A 550 -23.13 15.79 24.04
CA SER A 550 -23.08 17.03 23.26
C SER A 550 -21.84 17.13 22.35
N PRO A 551 -21.92 17.82 21.19
CA PRO A 551 -20.75 18.15 20.38
C PRO A 551 -19.59 18.80 21.17
N GLU A 552 -19.91 19.64 22.14
CA GLU A 552 -18.94 20.29 23.04
C GLU A 552 -18.11 19.26 23.82
N CYS A 553 -18.76 18.23 24.40
CA CYS A 553 -18.07 17.17 25.14
C CYS A 553 -17.04 16.43 24.29
N TYR A 554 -17.42 16.09 23.05
CA TYR A 554 -16.53 15.38 22.13
C TYR A 554 -15.35 16.25 21.70
N LEU A 555 -15.54 17.56 21.53
CA LEU A 555 -14.46 18.49 21.21
C LEU A 555 -13.42 18.59 22.33
N GLN A 556 -13.88 18.65 23.58
CA GLN A 556 -13.02 18.73 24.77
C GLN A 556 -12.21 17.45 24.96
N GLU A 557 -12.87 16.29 24.93
CA GLU A 557 -12.25 14.99 25.21
C GLU A 557 -11.43 14.43 24.04
N ALA A 558 -11.68 14.90 22.81
CA ALA A 558 -10.89 14.55 21.62
C ALA A 558 -9.41 14.97 21.70
N SER A 559 -9.06 15.89 22.60
CA SER A 559 -7.65 16.23 22.90
C SER A 559 -6.91 15.11 23.63
N LYS A 560 -7.65 14.27 24.35
CA LYS A 560 -7.14 13.16 25.16
C LYS A 560 -7.20 11.83 24.39
N ASP A 561 -8.22 11.64 23.55
CA ASP A 561 -8.41 10.42 22.76
C ASP A 561 -8.83 10.69 21.31
N ASP A 562 -7.94 10.39 20.37
CA ASP A 562 -8.13 10.63 18.93
C ASP A 562 -9.28 9.77 18.34
N SER A 563 -9.71 8.68 18.99
CA SER A 563 -10.82 7.83 18.51
C SER A 563 -12.19 8.53 18.62
N LEU A 564 -12.33 9.47 19.58
CA LEU A 564 -13.56 10.24 19.75
C LEU A 564 -13.85 11.13 18.54
N ILE A 565 -12.83 11.46 17.77
CA ILE A 565 -13.00 12.34 16.63
C ILE A 565 -13.70 11.65 15.47
N GLY A 566 -13.39 10.37 15.24
CA GLY A 566 -14.14 9.53 14.28
C GLY A 566 -15.59 9.37 14.68
N LYS A 567 -15.87 9.22 15.99
CA LYS A 567 -17.23 9.12 16.53
C LYS A 567 -18.03 10.41 16.33
N MET A 568 -17.43 11.55 16.67
CA MET A 568 -18.05 12.86 16.45
C MET A 568 -18.42 13.05 14.98
N PHE A 569 -17.51 12.72 14.07
CA PHE A 569 -17.75 12.81 12.63
C PHE A 569 -18.92 11.93 12.18
N ALA A 570 -18.97 10.67 12.63
CA ALA A 570 -20.05 9.75 12.29
C ALA A 570 -21.41 10.20 12.83
N LYS A 571 -21.47 10.72 14.06
CA LYS A 571 -22.70 11.28 14.66
C LYS A 571 -23.21 12.47 13.86
N MET A 572 -22.33 13.39 13.48
CA MET A 572 -22.71 14.53 12.62
C MET A 572 -23.23 14.08 11.25
N CYS A 573 -22.64 13.04 10.64
CA CYS A 573 -23.11 12.51 9.36
C CYS A 573 -24.50 11.87 9.50
N ARG A 574 -24.73 11.06 10.54
CA ARG A 574 -26.03 10.43 10.79
C ARG A 574 -27.12 11.46 11.07
N ALA A 575 -26.83 12.48 11.87
CA ALA A 575 -27.73 13.63 12.10
C ALA A 575 -28.03 14.40 10.80
N ALA A 576 -27.10 14.43 9.84
CA ALA A 576 -27.31 15.03 8.52
C ALA A 576 -28.09 14.12 7.54
N ARG A 577 -28.54 12.94 8.01
CA ARG A 577 -29.14 11.86 7.20
C ARG A 577 -28.21 11.34 6.10
N ILE A 578 -26.91 11.34 6.36
CA ILE A 578 -25.89 10.74 5.48
C ILE A 578 -25.49 9.38 6.08
N PRO A 579 -25.70 8.25 5.40
CA PRO A 579 -25.28 6.94 5.90
C PRO A 579 -23.79 6.94 6.21
N CYS A 580 -23.44 6.64 7.46
CA CYS A 580 -22.06 6.60 7.95
C CYS A 580 -21.87 5.44 8.94
N VAL A 581 -20.82 4.66 8.71
CA VAL A 581 -20.41 3.54 9.58
C VAL A 581 -18.92 3.62 9.87
N LEU A 582 -18.54 3.32 11.11
CA LEU A 582 -17.15 3.20 11.52
C LEU A 582 -16.65 1.77 11.29
N VAL A 583 -15.42 1.64 10.80
CA VAL A 583 -14.79 0.36 10.49
C VAL A 583 -13.36 0.37 10.99
N ASP A 584 -12.99 -0.62 11.80
CA ASP A 584 -11.61 -0.78 12.24
C ASP A 584 -10.77 -1.43 11.13
N GLY A 585 -9.58 -0.88 10.90
CA GLY A 585 -8.69 -1.31 9.84
C GLY A 585 -7.25 -0.93 10.13
N LYS A 586 -6.43 -0.95 9.08
CA LYS A 586 -5.02 -0.56 9.15
C LYS A 586 -4.79 0.71 8.35
N ALA A 587 -3.97 1.62 8.87
CA ALA A 587 -3.60 2.84 8.16
C ALA A 587 -2.09 3.04 8.14
N LYS A 588 -1.60 3.51 6.99
CA LYS A 588 -0.20 3.92 6.83
C LYS A 588 -0.01 5.27 7.52
N CYS A 589 0.50 5.23 8.74
CA CYS A 589 0.82 6.43 9.53
C CYS A 589 2.06 7.15 8.97
N THR A 590 2.34 8.36 9.46
CA THR A 590 3.52 9.15 9.07
C THR A 590 4.87 8.47 9.32
N THR A 591 4.89 7.42 10.15
CA THR A 591 6.07 6.59 10.46
C THR A 591 6.19 5.35 9.59
N TYR A 592 5.23 5.10 8.69
CA TYR A 592 5.26 3.92 7.82
C TYR A 592 6.30 4.10 6.71
N GLU A 593 7.25 3.18 6.63
CA GLU A 593 8.21 3.05 5.55
C GLU A 593 7.89 1.84 4.64
N PRO A 594 8.12 1.94 3.32
CA PRO A 594 7.94 0.80 2.42
C PRO A 594 8.81 -0.39 2.83
N GLY A 595 8.18 -1.46 3.33
CA GLY A 595 8.85 -2.63 3.90
C GLY A 595 8.39 -2.99 5.31
N ASP A 596 7.72 -2.06 5.99
CA ASP A 596 7.17 -2.30 7.32
C ASP A 596 6.10 -3.39 7.32
N VAL A 597 6.30 -4.38 8.18
CA VAL A 597 5.38 -5.51 8.37
C VAL A 597 4.22 -5.13 9.29
N ASP A 598 4.46 -4.19 10.21
CA ASP A 598 3.46 -3.77 11.18
C ASP A 598 2.84 -2.42 10.79
N ILE A 599 1.57 -2.45 10.40
CA ILE A 599 0.80 -1.28 9.98
C ILE A 599 -0.17 -0.96 11.11
N ALA A 600 -0.07 0.25 11.65
CA ALA A 600 -0.87 0.73 12.77
C ALA A 600 -2.38 0.51 12.54
N GLN A 601 -3.06 0.05 13.60
CA GLN A 601 -4.52 -0.04 13.63
C GLN A 601 -5.13 1.37 13.63
N ASN A 602 -6.24 1.52 12.92
CA ASN A 602 -6.93 2.79 12.79
C ASN A 602 -8.42 2.60 12.50
N THR A 603 -9.25 3.55 12.91
CA THR A 603 -10.70 3.51 12.66
C THR A 603 -11.07 4.41 11.49
N TRP A 604 -11.76 3.86 10.50
CA TRP A 604 -12.17 4.55 9.28
C TRP A 604 -13.65 4.91 9.34
N ALA A 605 -14.02 6.10 8.86
CA ALA A 605 -15.42 6.43 8.61
C ALA A 605 -15.76 6.11 7.15
N VAL A 606 -16.76 5.27 6.92
CA VAL A 606 -17.27 4.92 5.59
C VAL A 606 -18.62 5.60 5.41
N VAL A 607 -18.71 6.48 4.42
CA VAL A 607 -19.90 7.30 4.15
C VAL A 607 -20.50 6.96 2.80
N TYR A 608 -21.83 6.98 2.70
CA TYR A 608 -22.54 6.83 1.43
C TYR A 608 -22.88 8.21 0.86
N VAL A 609 -22.20 8.59 -0.23
CA VAL A 609 -22.42 9.88 -0.90
C VAL A 609 -22.28 9.70 -2.40
N ALA A 610 -23.15 10.40 -3.16
CA ALA A 610 -23.23 10.29 -4.61
C ALA A 610 -23.42 8.84 -5.07
N ASN A 611 -24.42 8.18 -4.49
CA ASN A 611 -24.85 6.81 -4.78
C ASN A 611 -23.78 5.73 -4.57
N SER A 612 -22.78 5.98 -3.72
CA SER A 612 -21.64 5.09 -3.54
C SER A 612 -21.06 5.17 -2.13
N TRP A 613 -20.65 4.02 -1.58
CA TRP A 613 -19.89 3.95 -0.33
C TRP A 613 -18.44 4.37 -0.53
N ARG A 614 -17.91 5.18 0.39
CA ARG A 614 -16.54 5.72 0.29
C ARG A 614 -15.88 5.82 1.66
N PHE A 615 -14.59 5.50 1.69
CA PHE A 615 -13.74 5.80 2.83
C PHE A 615 -13.51 7.30 2.93
N ASN A 616 -13.93 7.90 4.04
CA ASN A 616 -13.56 9.24 4.43
C ASN A 616 -12.45 9.15 5.49
N LEU A 617 -11.22 9.43 5.07
CA LEU A 617 -10.08 9.50 5.97
C LEU A 617 -10.16 10.81 6.78
N TYR A 618 -10.91 10.77 7.89
CA TYR A 618 -10.82 11.79 8.94
C TYR A 618 -9.40 11.82 9.55
N ILE A 619 -8.67 10.71 9.47
CA ILE A 619 -7.40 10.48 10.18
C ILE A 619 -6.19 10.80 9.30
N GLN A 620 -6.10 12.07 8.88
CA GLN A 620 -4.83 12.68 8.48
C GLN A 620 -4.69 14.12 8.98
N ALA A 621 -5.77 14.73 9.51
CA ALA A 621 -5.71 16.08 10.08
C ALA A 621 -5.14 16.09 11.51
N SER A 622 -5.38 15.04 12.31
CA SER A 622 -4.77 14.84 13.63
C SER A 622 -3.31 14.38 13.54
N GLU A 623 -2.93 13.65 12.47
CA GLU A 623 -1.53 13.25 12.20
C GLU A 623 -0.63 14.43 11.77
N LEU A 624 -1.19 15.64 11.60
CA LEU A 624 -0.40 16.88 11.60
C LEU A 624 0.20 17.23 12.98
N LYS A 625 0.04 16.37 14.01
CA LYS A 625 0.87 16.33 15.24
C LYS A 625 2.37 16.51 14.92
N ALA A 626 2.87 16.00 13.79
CA ALA A 626 4.29 16.11 13.43
C ALA A 626 4.70 17.38 12.66
N ARG A 627 3.78 18.09 11.99
CA ARG A 627 4.13 19.27 11.17
C ARG A 627 3.97 20.60 11.90
N ARG A 628 2.93 20.80 12.72
CA ARG A 628 2.66 22.11 13.35
C ARG A 628 3.48 22.39 14.61
N PHE A 629 3.88 21.38 15.38
CA PHE A 629 4.73 21.59 16.56
C PHE A 629 6.16 22.05 16.18
N ASN A 630 6.70 21.57 15.05
CA ASN A 630 8.00 22.01 14.55
C ASN A 630 7.97 23.38 13.83
N THR A 631 6.81 23.89 13.41
CA THR A 631 6.75 25.23 12.77
C THR A 631 6.51 26.36 13.77
N ARG A 632 5.84 26.12 14.90
CA ARG A 632 5.58 27.16 15.91
C ARG A 632 6.79 27.49 16.81
N LEU A 633 7.71 26.54 17.01
CA LEU A 633 9.00 26.84 17.65
C LEU A 633 9.97 27.61 16.74
N ALA A 634 9.70 27.68 15.43
CA ALA A 634 10.53 28.42 14.46
C ALA A 634 10.03 29.85 14.16
N GLN A 635 8.92 30.29 14.75
CA GLN A 635 8.33 31.63 14.47
C GLN A 635 8.26 32.56 15.70
N GLN A 636 8.87 32.21 16.83
CA GLN A 636 8.96 33.08 18.01
C GLN A 636 10.35 33.72 18.25
N THR A 637 11.17 33.84 17.21
CA THR A 637 12.39 34.65 17.26
C THR A 637 12.54 35.44 15.97
N PHE A 638 11.98 36.66 15.94
CA PHE A 638 12.71 37.94 15.90
C PHE A 638 11.71 39.09 15.62
N PRO A 639 11.89 40.29 16.23
CA PRO A 639 10.94 41.40 16.20
C PRO A 639 11.19 42.40 15.06
N SER A 640 10.29 43.40 15.01
CA SER A 640 10.13 44.56 14.10
C SER A 640 9.46 44.29 12.76
#